data_AF-A0A1F2TK88-F1
#
_entry.id   AF-A0A1F2TK88-F1
#
_cell.length_a   1.000
_cell.length_b   1.000
_cell.length_c   1.000
_cell.angle_alpha   90.00
_cell.angle_beta   90.00
_cell.angle_gamma   90.00
#
_symmetry.space_group_name_H-M   'P 1'
#
loop_
_entity.id
_entity.type
_entity.pdbx_description
1 polymer ?
#
loop_
_entity_poly.entity_id
_entity_poly.type
_entity_poly.pdbx_seq_one_letter_code
_entity_poly.pdbx_strand_id
1 'polypeptide(L)'
;DPPIAKMVSVQGNVEVRRAGQAQSQPARLNDTYCPGDRIQVGEKSRADVALVNQPLLRLDQNTVITLAGLKEERASIIDLARGALHFFSRLPRNLEINTAFVNAGVEGTEGVVEAETNRATITIFEGKVLAANALGRLALADGQSAVAERGRAPVLRIVVRPRDAVQWALYYPPVTYFRQEDFQGGQAWQGMARNSVDAYMKGDYQRAFDALKGAPDNITEPRFFAYRASLLLGVGRVDEAGPDLARALKLNPNYSDALALQSIITVVQNDKERALGIAQKAVSANSKSAAALTALSYAQQANFNLEGARNSLKQAVQVDPNNALAWARLAELHMSFADLDDALAAAQKAVSLNPNLSRTQMVLGFAHLLRVNTSEAKSAFTKAIELDQADSLSRLGLGLAKIREGDLEEGRKEIEIAASLDPNNSIVRSYLGKVYYEEKRSEPAERDYATAKQLDPKDPTPWFYSAIQKQTTNQPVEALRDMEEAIALNDNRAVYRSQLQLDADLAARSASEARIYSDLGFERLALVEGWKSVNIDPTNYSAHRFLADSYSAVPRHEIARVSELFQSQMLQPLNMTPIQPHLAEANLFQISAGGAGALSFNEFNPLFNRNGITVQANGLGGENNTYAGETVVAGIYKNISFSLGGFHFNTDGFRKDNFQKDSIGNAFVQAELFPGTSIQGEYRYRNTKNGDLDLRFFPDDFDPSFKEKTETNSYRVGLRHALLPNSILLASFLYQRMDSSQHNQLAPILSLDINTNNQEGFSGEVQHLFGSPYFKLVSGVGYFKVNRTDVFNFKLFGTPICLFPDCSLNEDVDHANLYVYSYINWPRNVTFTLGVSGDFFRTPSTSTMSRDQANPKFGVTWNPLPDTTIRAAAFRTLKRTLITNQTLEPTQVAGFNQFFDENDSTAGWRYGAAVDQKFTKNIFGGVEASMRYLTTPYRVASAAGDFLKRTDVKELLIRKYLFWTPHPWFALSAEHQYERFRDFKGATPLGGTFVAQHRLPFGLRFFHPSGVSAALKATYFNQRGEFFYGPAGAFRSGSDDFFVVDAAINYRLPNRYGFITVGAKNLFDKKFKYQETDLNNPTVQPDRTVFGRITLALP
;
A
#
# COMPACT_ATOMS: atom_id res chain seq x y z
N ASP A 1 -45.01 -13.86 -10.30
CA ASP A 1 -43.75 -14.27 -9.67
C ASP A 1 -42.83 -13.08 -9.48
N PRO A 2 -41.99 -13.07 -8.42
CA PRO A 2 -40.97 -12.04 -8.26
C PRO A 2 -39.97 -12.08 -9.43
N PRO A 3 -39.37 -10.94 -9.78
CA PRO A 3 -38.36 -10.92 -10.83
C PRO A 3 -37.14 -11.76 -10.40
N ILE A 4 -36.66 -12.59 -11.32
CA ILE A 4 -35.51 -13.48 -11.14
C ILE A 4 -34.27 -13.00 -11.89
N ALA A 5 -34.40 -11.97 -12.73
CA ALA A 5 -33.30 -11.39 -13.48
C ALA A 5 -33.51 -9.89 -13.74
N LYS A 6 -32.42 -9.18 -14.01
CA LYS A 6 -32.38 -7.75 -14.33
C LYS A 6 -31.43 -7.49 -15.49
N MET A 7 -31.84 -6.65 -16.45
CA MET A 7 -30.99 -6.19 -17.55
C MET A 7 -29.96 -5.18 -17.02
N VAL A 8 -28.67 -5.44 -17.26
CA VAL A 8 -27.57 -4.55 -16.84
C VAL A 8 -26.81 -3.93 -18.01
N SER A 9 -26.96 -4.48 -19.22
CA SER A 9 -26.44 -3.89 -20.46
C SER A 9 -27.26 -4.29 -21.68
N VAL A 10 -27.49 -3.34 -22.59
CA VAL A 10 -28.14 -3.53 -23.90
C VAL A 10 -27.32 -2.78 -24.95
N GLN A 11 -26.88 -3.48 -25.98
CA GLN A 11 -26.23 -2.91 -27.16
C GLN A 11 -26.88 -3.45 -28.43
N GLY A 12 -27.36 -2.57 -29.31
CA GLY A 12 -28.06 -2.98 -30.52
C GLY A 12 -29.51 -3.40 -30.26
N ASN A 13 -30.04 -4.32 -31.07
CA ASN A 13 -31.42 -4.80 -30.97
C ASN A 13 -31.52 -5.97 -29.98
N VAL A 14 -32.20 -5.74 -28.85
CA VAL A 14 -32.50 -6.78 -27.86
C VAL A 14 -34.00 -6.73 -27.57
N GLU A 15 -34.66 -7.86 -27.78
CA GLU A 15 -36.10 -8.01 -27.63
C GLU A 15 -36.42 -9.00 -26.53
N VAL A 16 -37.51 -8.75 -25.81
CA VAL A 16 -38.04 -9.64 -24.77
C VAL A 16 -39.48 -9.97 -25.08
N ARG A 17 -39.82 -11.25 -25.00
CA ARG A 17 -41.20 -11.73 -25.02
C ARG A 17 -41.56 -12.21 -23.62
N ARG A 18 -42.52 -11.54 -22.99
CA ARG A 18 -42.99 -11.91 -21.65
C ARG A 18 -43.73 -13.24 -21.68
N ALA A 19 -43.69 -13.98 -20.57
CA ALA A 19 -44.44 -15.22 -20.42
C ALA A 19 -45.94 -15.00 -20.75
N GLY A 20 -46.49 -15.83 -21.65
CA GLY A 20 -47.90 -15.74 -22.07
C GLY A 20 -48.25 -14.61 -23.05
N GLN A 21 -47.28 -13.76 -23.44
CA GLN A 21 -47.50 -12.70 -24.43
C GLN A 21 -47.02 -13.12 -25.84
N ALA A 22 -47.76 -12.72 -26.87
CA ALA A 22 -47.44 -13.03 -28.26
C ALA A 22 -46.42 -12.06 -28.88
N GLN A 23 -46.41 -10.79 -28.44
CA GLN A 23 -45.55 -9.74 -29.01
C GLN A 23 -44.26 -9.58 -28.20
N SER A 24 -43.15 -9.38 -28.91
CA SER A 24 -41.87 -8.97 -28.33
C SER A 24 -41.84 -7.45 -28.13
N GLN A 25 -41.13 -7.01 -27.09
CA GLN A 25 -40.89 -5.60 -26.78
C GLN A 25 -39.38 -5.34 -26.64
N PRO A 26 -38.89 -4.12 -26.96
CA PRO A 26 -37.48 -3.78 -26.77
C PRO A 26 -37.07 -3.84 -25.29
N ALA A 27 -35.92 -4.43 -25.00
CA ALA A 27 -35.32 -4.44 -23.68
C ALA A 27 -34.69 -3.08 -23.34
N ARG A 28 -34.74 -2.67 -22.06
CA ARG A 28 -34.08 -1.46 -21.56
C ARG A 28 -33.20 -1.78 -20.34
N LEU A 29 -32.24 -0.89 -20.10
CA LEU A 29 -31.42 -0.93 -18.88
C LEU A 29 -32.32 -0.93 -17.65
N ASN A 30 -31.99 -1.79 -16.67
CA ASN A 30 -32.73 -2.00 -15.42
C ASN A 30 -34.11 -2.66 -15.55
N ASP A 31 -34.55 -3.07 -16.74
CA ASP A 31 -35.75 -3.92 -16.87
C ASP A 31 -35.57 -5.20 -16.04
N THR A 32 -36.65 -5.63 -15.39
CA THR A 32 -36.67 -6.86 -14.60
C THR A 32 -37.50 -7.94 -15.29
N TYR A 33 -37.14 -9.20 -15.08
CA TYR A 33 -37.71 -10.36 -15.79
C TYR A 33 -38.14 -11.47 -14.84
N CYS A 34 -39.25 -12.11 -15.17
CA CYS A 34 -39.87 -13.18 -14.39
C CYS A 34 -39.60 -14.55 -15.02
N PRO A 35 -39.84 -15.65 -14.29
CA PRO A 35 -39.85 -16.99 -14.87
C PRO A 35 -40.76 -17.07 -16.12
N GLY A 36 -40.29 -17.73 -17.16
CA GLY A 36 -40.94 -17.89 -18.46
C GLY A 36 -40.65 -16.78 -19.49
N ASP A 37 -40.04 -15.66 -19.08
CA ASP A 37 -39.66 -14.60 -20.01
C ASP A 37 -38.55 -15.07 -20.96
N ARG A 38 -38.65 -14.68 -22.24
CA ARG A 38 -37.69 -15.04 -23.30
C ARG A 38 -36.95 -13.81 -23.81
N ILE A 39 -35.63 -13.85 -23.81
CA ILE A 39 -34.75 -12.77 -24.29
C ILE A 39 -34.12 -13.20 -25.61
N GLN A 40 -34.14 -12.32 -26.61
CA GLN A 40 -33.57 -12.51 -27.93
C GLN A 40 -32.64 -11.36 -28.29
N VAL A 41 -31.38 -11.69 -28.59
CA VAL A 41 -30.36 -10.75 -29.05
C VAL A 41 -30.26 -10.83 -30.58
N GLY A 42 -30.39 -9.70 -31.26
CA GLY A 42 -30.30 -9.62 -32.73
C GLY A 42 -28.87 -9.71 -33.26
N GLU A 43 -28.72 -9.58 -34.59
CA GLU A 43 -27.41 -9.42 -35.22
C GLU A 43 -26.73 -8.13 -34.76
N LYS A 44 -25.39 -8.10 -34.70
CA LYS A 44 -24.58 -6.93 -34.31
C LYS A 44 -25.00 -6.31 -32.96
N SER A 45 -25.49 -7.16 -32.06
CA SER A 45 -26.08 -6.79 -30.77
C SER A 45 -25.50 -7.66 -29.65
N ARG A 46 -25.54 -7.15 -28.41
CA ARG A 46 -25.10 -7.83 -27.18
C ARG A 46 -26.01 -7.43 -26.02
N ALA A 47 -26.11 -8.29 -25.02
CA ALA A 47 -26.84 -7.98 -23.79
C ALA A 47 -26.19 -8.63 -22.56
N ASP A 48 -26.37 -8.02 -21.39
CA ASP A 48 -25.94 -8.58 -20.12
C ASP A 48 -27.09 -8.61 -19.13
N VAL A 49 -27.27 -9.76 -18.49
CA VAL A 49 -28.37 -10.04 -17.56
C VAL A 49 -27.79 -10.49 -16.23
N ALA A 50 -28.16 -9.80 -15.15
CA ALA A 50 -27.85 -10.19 -13.78
C ALA A 50 -29.01 -11.00 -13.20
N LEU A 51 -28.74 -12.20 -12.71
CA LEU A 51 -29.72 -13.04 -12.03
C LEU A 51 -29.81 -12.67 -10.54
N VAL A 52 -30.99 -12.89 -9.94
CA VAL A 52 -31.29 -12.50 -8.55
C VAL A 52 -30.36 -13.17 -7.52
N ASN A 53 -29.78 -14.32 -7.86
CA ASN A 53 -28.88 -15.10 -7.03
C ASN A 53 -27.39 -14.87 -7.35
N GLN A 54 -27.07 -13.78 -8.07
CA GLN A 54 -25.74 -13.20 -8.39
C GLN A 54 -25.00 -13.62 -9.68
N PRO A 55 -25.33 -14.70 -10.42
CA PRO A 55 -24.75 -14.94 -11.73
C PRO A 55 -25.00 -13.79 -12.71
N LEU A 56 -23.97 -13.50 -13.51
CA LEU A 56 -24.05 -12.59 -14.65
C LEU A 56 -23.96 -13.40 -15.93
N LEU A 57 -24.82 -13.07 -16.89
CA LEU A 57 -24.90 -13.70 -18.20
C LEU A 57 -24.64 -12.64 -19.27
N ARG A 58 -23.60 -12.82 -20.07
CA ARG A 58 -23.32 -12.00 -21.25
C ARG A 58 -23.72 -12.77 -22.51
N LEU A 59 -24.60 -12.20 -23.30
CA LEU A 59 -25.24 -12.82 -24.46
C LEU A 59 -24.64 -12.24 -25.74
N ASP A 60 -24.17 -13.11 -26.63
CA ASP A 60 -23.72 -12.71 -27.97
C ASP A 60 -24.91 -12.53 -28.93
N GLN A 61 -24.65 -12.04 -30.13
CA GLN A 61 -25.64 -11.93 -31.19
C GLN A 61 -26.32 -13.26 -31.51
N ASN A 62 -27.54 -13.17 -32.03
CA ASN A 62 -28.39 -14.32 -32.40
C ASN A 62 -28.74 -15.26 -31.23
N THR A 63 -28.43 -14.86 -29.99
CA THR A 63 -28.69 -15.63 -28.79
C THR A 63 -30.14 -15.56 -28.38
N VAL A 64 -30.71 -16.71 -28.00
CA VAL A 64 -32.07 -16.79 -27.50
C VAL A 64 -32.09 -17.63 -26.23
N ILE A 65 -32.49 -17.00 -25.12
CA ILE A 65 -32.62 -17.65 -23.81
C ILE A 65 -34.04 -17.55 -23.26
N THR A 66 -34.44 -18.54 -22.46
CA THR A 66 -35.64 -18.51 -21.63
C THR A 66 -35.26 -18.65 -20.16
N LEU A 67 -35.79 -17.77 -19.31
CA LEU A 67 -35.56 -17.80 -17.87
C LEU A 67 -36.52 -18.81 -17.22
N ALA A 68 -36.13 -20.07 -17.05
CA ALA A 68 -37.07 -21.13 -16.69
C ALA A 68 -37.57 -21.09 -15.24
N GLY A 69 -36.80 -20.48 -14.31
CA GLY A 69 -37.21 -20.30 -12.91
C GLY A 69 -36.09 -20.51 -11.89
N LEU A 70 -36.47 -20.78 -10.64
CA LEU A 70 -35.58 -21.14 -9.53
C LEU A 70 -35.89 -22.56 -9.05
N LYS A 71 -34.87 -23.39 -8.85
CA LYS A 71 -34.98 -24.74 -8.25
C LYS A 71 -34.95 -24.67 -6.72
N GLU A 72 -35.28 -25.77 -6.02
CA GLU A 72 -35.32 -25.87 -4.55
C GLU A 72 -34.04 -25.37 -3.83
N GLU A 73 -32.86 -25.48 -4.46
CA GLU A 73 -31.58 -24.97 -3.94
C GLU A 73 -31.27 -23.50 -4.32
N ARG A 74 -32.26 -22.72 -4.80
CA ARG A 74 -32.11 -21.35 -5.33
C ARG A 74 -31.20 -21.22 -6.56
N ALA A 75 -30.96 -22.32 -7.28
CA ALA A 75 -30.30 -22.29 -8.58
C ALA A 75 -31.21 -21.65 -9.63
N SER A 76 -30.71 -20.68 -10.39
CA SER A 76 -31.42 -20.13 -11.54
C SER A 76 -31.26 -21.06 -12.74
N ILE A 77 -32.37 -21.33 -13.42
CA ILE A 77 -32.40 -22.20 -14.60
C ILE A 77 -32.54 -21.34 -15.85
N ILE A 78 -31.62 -21.54 -16.79
CA ILE A 78 -31.59 -20.84 -18.07
C ILE A 78 -31.64 -21.86 -19.20
N ASP A 79 -32.63 -21.74 -20.08
CA ASP A 79 -32.71 -22.56 -21.29
C ASP A 79 -32.12 -21.77 -22.46
N LEU A 80 -30.94 -22.17 -22.94
CA LEU A 80 -30.29 -21.62 -24.13
C LEU A 80 -30.75 -22.38 -25.37
N ALA A 81 -31.58 -21.74 -26.18
CA ALA A 81 -32.13 -22.35 -27.39
C ALA A 81 -31.14 -22.33 -28.57
N ARG A 82 -30.42 -21.22 -28.75
CA ARG A 82 -29.36 -21.03 -29.75
C ARG A 82 -28.48 -19.82 -29.42
N GLY A 83 -27.28 -19.76 -29.99
CA GLY A 83 -26.32 -18.67 -29.84
C GLY A 83 -25.26 -18.98 -28.78
N ALA A 84 -24.62 -17.94 -28.26
CA ALA A 84 -23.54 -18.07 -27.29
C ALA A 84 -23.82 -17.22 -26.05
N LEU A 85 -23.58 -17.78 -24.87
CA LEU A 85 -23.59 -17.04 -23.63
C LEU A 85 -22.32 -17.30 -22.84
N HIS A 86 -21.70 -16.23 -22.35
CA HIS A 86 -20.71 -16.27 -21.28
C HIS A 86 -21.44 -16.14 -19.95
N PHE A 87 -21.04 -16.93 -18.96
CA PHE A 87 -21.59 -16.86 -17.61
C PHE A 87 -20.47 -16.67 -16.59
N PHE A 88 -20.78 -15.87 -15.58
CA PHE A 88 -19.90 -15.55 -14.47
C PHE A 88 -20.65 -15.75 -13.15
N SER A 89 -20.20 -16.68 -12.30
CA SER A 89 -20.78 -16.93 -10.97
C SER A 89 -19.69 -17.23 -9.94
N ARG A 90 -19.76 -16.57 -8.79
CA ARG A 90 -18.82 -16.75 -7.66
C ARG A 90 -19.41 -17.52 -6.49
N LEU A 91 -20.70 -17.88 -6.56
CA LEU A 91 -21.37 -18.72 -5.57
C LEU A 91 -21.66 -20.12 -6.16
N PRO A 92 -21.37 -21.21 -5.42
CA PRO A 92 -21.61 -22.56 -5.90
C PRO A 92 -23.11 -22.88 -6.01
N ARG A 93 -23.48 -23.71 -7.00
CA ARG A 93 -24.83 -24.25 -7.22
C ARG A 93 -25.93 -23.22 -7.49
N ASN A 94 -25.56 -22.02 -7.96
CA ASN A 94 -26.52 -20.96 -8.25
C ASN A 94 -26.96 -20.89 -9.73
N LEU A 95 -26.42 -21.71 -10.63
CA LEU A 95 -26.79 -21.65 -12.05
C LEU A 95 -26.83 -23.04 -12.69
N GLU A 96 -27.94 -23.33 -13.38
CA GLU A 96 -28.12 -24.50 -14.25
C GLU A 96 -28.46 -23.99 -15.66
N ILE A 97 -27.63 -24.34 -16.65
CA ILE A 97 -27.84 -23.96 -18.06
C ILE A 97 -28.25 -25.20 -18.85
N ASN A 98 -29.45 -25.18 -19.40
CA ASN A 98 -29.95 -26.24 -20.27
C ASN A 98 -29.80 -25.84 -21.73
N THR A 99 -29.33 -26.75 -22.55
CA THR A 99 -29.40 -26.66 -24.02
C THR A 99 -30.16 -27.86 -24.56
N ALA A 100 -30.46 -27.87 -25.86
CA ALA A 100 -31.08 -29.04 -26.49
C ALA A 100 -30.23 -30.33 -26.41
N PHE A 101 -28.94 -30.24 -26.09
CA PHE A 101 -28.00 -31.37 -26.16
C PHE A 101 -27.26 -31.67 -24.85
N VAL A 102 -27.17 -30.70 -23.94
CA VAL A 102 -26.42 -30.82 -22.67
C VAL A 102 -26.92 -29.82 -21.62
N ASN A 103 -26.99 -30.27 -20.38
CA ASN A 103 -27.25 -29.47 -19.19
C ASN A 103 -25.93 -29.27 -18.43
N ALA A 104 -25.70 -28.06 -17.94
CA ALA A 104 -24.49 -27.67 -17.22
C ALA A 104 -24.84 -27.15 -15.82
N GLY A 105 -24.46 -27.90 -14.77
CA GLY A 105 -24.54 -27.45 -13.38
C GLY A 105 -23.28 -26.69 -12.96
N VAL A 106 -23.40 -25.43 -12.57
CA VAL A 106 -22.28 -24.50 -12.32
C VAL A 106 -21.92 -24.43 -10.83
N GLU A 107 -20.68 -24.78 -10.48
CA GLU A 107 -20.17 -24.72 -9.09
C GLU A 107 -19.19 -23.56 -8.89
N GLY A 108 -19.68 -22.31 -8.89
CA GLY A 108 -18.83 -21.12 -8.68
C GLY A 108 -17.77 -21.02 -9.76
N THR A 109 -18.23 -20.88 -11.00
CA THR A 109 -17.48 -21.16 -12.23
C THR A 109 -17.75 -20.08 -13.27
N GLU A 110 -16.76 -19.83 -14.12
CA GLU A 110 -16.83 -18.99 -15.31
C GLU A 110 -16.61 -19.82 -16.57
N GLY A 111 -17.42 -19.58 -17.60
CA GLY A 111 -17.27 -20.26 -18.88
C GLY A 111 -18.19 -19.72 -19.97
N VAL A 112 -18.20 -20.43 -21.10
CA VAL A 112 -19.07 -20.16 -22.24
C VAL A 112 -19.87 -21.40 -22.59
N VAL A 113 -21.15 -21.20 -22.92
CA VAL A 113 -22.00 -22.20 -23.55
C VAL A 113 -22.43 -21.70 -24.93
N GLU A 114 -22.19 -22.51 -25.94
CA GLU A 114 -22.62 -22.28 -27.33
C GLU A 114 -23.62 -23.36 -27.72
N ALA A 115 -24.77 -22.94 -28.28
CA ALA A 115 -25.79 -23.83 -28.80
C ALA A 115 -26.04 -23.55 -30.29
N GLU A 116 -25.75 -24.55 -31.11
CA GLU A 116 -26.03 -24.57 -32.55
C GLU A 116 -27.20 -25.52 -32.84
N THR A 117 -27.63 -25.63 -34.10
CA THR A 117 -28.79 -26.48 -34.48
C THR A 117 -28.60 -27.97 -34.22
N ASN A 118 -27.36 -28.46 -34.20
CA ASN A 118 -27.02 -29.89 -34.10
C ASN A 118 -25.96 -30.23 -33.03
N ARG A 119 -25.44 -29.23 -32.32
CA ARG A 119 -24.40 -29.41 -31.29
C ARG A 119 -24.51 -28.33 -30.22
N ALA A 120 -24.07 -28.67 -29.01
CA ALA A 120 -23.74 -27.69 -27.98
C ALA A 120 -22.29 -27.87 -27.53
N THR A 121 -21.63 -26.75 -27.25
CA THR A 121 -20.26 -26.69 -26.74
C THR A 121 -20.28 -25.99 -25.40
N ILE A 122 -19.62 -26.57 -24.39
CA ILE A 122 -19.39 -25.92 -23.10
C ILE A 122 -17.88 -25.81 -22.93
N THR A 123 -17.38 -24.63 -22.58
CA THR A 123 -15.96 -24.38 -22.32
C THR A 123 -15.81 -23.71 -20.97
N ILE A 124 -15.01 -24.30 -20.07
CA ILE A 124 -14.81 -23.80 -18.71
C ILE A 124 -13.48 -23.06 -18.62
N PHE A 125 -13.53 -21.82 -18.16
CA PHE A 125 -12.33 -21.01 -17.92
C PHE A 125 -11.81 -21.19 -16.50
N GLU A 126 -12.72 -21.30 -15.54
CA GLU A 126 -12.41 -21.38 -14.12
C GLU A 126 -13.55 -22.12 -13.39
N GLY A 127 -13.24 -23.10 -12.55
CA GLY A 127 -14.20 -23.83 -11.73
C GLY A 127 -14.54 -25.22 -12.26
N LYS A 128 -15.66 -25.77 -11.78
CA LYS A 128 -16.10 -27.13 -12.11
C LYS A 128 -17.54 -27.11 -12.58
N VAL A 129 -17.80 -27.85 -13.67
CA VAL A 129 -19.14 -27.99 -14.25
C VAL A 129 -19.42 -29.44 -14.54
N LEU A 130 -20.62 -29.88 -14.19
CA LEU A 130 -21.13 -31.17 -14.64
C LEU A 130 -21.91 -30.98 -15.94
N ALA A 131 -21.36 -31.44 -17.05
CA ALA A 131 -22.03 -31.50 -18.35
C ALA A 131 -22.77 -32.84 -18.49
N ALA A 132 -24.09 -32.83 -18.64
CA ALA A 132 -24.90 -34.04 -18.64
C ALA A 132 -26.01 -34.00 -19.69
N ASN A 133 -26.34 -35.15 -20.27
CA ASN A 133 -27.59 -35.35 -21.01
C ASN A 133 -28.16 -36.74 -20.72
N ALA A 134 -29.26 -37.11 -21.38
CA ALA A 134 -29.91 -38.41 -21.16
C ALA A 134 -29.01 -39.64 -21.47
N LEU A 135 -27.92 -39.44 -22.22
CA LEU A 135 -27.03 -40.51 -22.70
C LEU A 135 -25.72 -40.59 -21.92
N GLY A 136 -25.36 -39.61 -21.09
CA GLY A 136 -24.14 -39.63 -20.30
C GLY A 136 -23.85 -38.35 -19.52
N ARG A 137 -22.81 -38.41 -18.67
CA ARG A 137 -22.35 -37.29 -17.82
C ARG A 137 -20.83 -37.17 -17.90
N LEU A 138 -20.33 -35.93 -17.91
CA LEU A 138 -18.93 -35.58 -17.98
C LEU A 138 -18.65 -34.40 -17.04
N ALA A 139 -17.75 -34.59 -16.08
CA ALA A 139 -17.26 -33.49 -15.25
C ALA A 139 -16.16 -32.73 -16.01
N LEU A 140 -16.29 -31.41 -16.06
CA LEU A 140 -15.31 -30.49 -16.64
C LEU A 140 -14.61 -29.71 -15.53
N ALA A 141 -13.31 -29.51 -15.70
CA ALA A 141 -12.47 -28.64 -14.89
C ALA A 141 -11.89 -27.48 -15.74
N ASP A 142 -11.08 -26.63 -15.11
CA ASP A 142 -10.41 -25.49 -15.74
C ASP A 142 -9.75 -25.84 -17.08
N GLY A 143 -10.04 -25.03 -18.10
CA GLY A 143 -9.47 -25.16 -19.44
C GLY A 143 -10.02 -26.31 -20.28
N GLN A 144 -11.03 -27.05 -19.78
CA GLN A 144 -11.65 -28.15 -20.51
C GLN A 144 -12.93 -27.71 -21.22
N SER A 145 -13.22 -28.38 -22.34
CA SER A 145 -14.48 -28.24 -23.05
C SER A 145 -15.21 -29.57 -23.19
N ALA A 146 -16.54 -29.53 -23.24
CA ALA A 146 -17.37 -30.63 -23.71
C ALA A 146 -18.06 -30.26 -25.02
N VAL A 147 -18.20 -31.22 -25.91
CA VAL A 147 -19.10 -31.12 -27.07
C VAL A 147 -20.15 -32.21 -26.96
N ALA A 148 -21.42 -31.84 -27.08
CA ALA A 148 -22.54 -32.78 -27.19
C ALA A 148 -23.23 -32.59 -28.54
N GLU A 149 -23.08 -33.58 -29.41
CA GLU A 149 -23.79 -33.63 -30.69
C GLU A 149 -25.16 -34.28 -30.52
N ARG A 150 -26.08 -34.00 -31.46
CA ARG A 150 -27.42 -34.60 -31.48
C ARG A 150 -27.35 -36.13 -31.32
N GLY A 151 -27.99 -36.64 -30.27
CA GLY A 151 -28.10 -38.08 -30.00
C GLY A 151 -26.81 -38.74 -29.49
N ARG A 152 -25.82 -37.97 -29.03
CA ARG A 152 -24.57 -38.49 -28.44
C ARG A 152 -24.36 -37.97 -27.01
N ALA A 153 -23.63 -38.74 -26.19
CA ALA A 153 -23.20 -38.28 -24.87
C ALA A 153 -22.16 -37.15 -24.99
N PRO A 154 -22.04 -36.24 -24.00
CA PRO A 154 -21.02 -35.20 -24.01
C PRO A 154 -19.62 -35.81 -23.98
N VAL A 155 -18.73 -35.35 -24.87
CA VAL A 155 -17.35 -35.82 -24.96
C VAL A 155 -16.36 -34.69 -24.68
N LEU A 156 -15.26 -35.01 -24.01
CA LEU A 156 -14.20 -34.07 -23.68
C LEU A 156 -13.46 -33.62 -24.94
N ARG A 157 -13.24 -32.32 -25.07
CA ARG A 157 -12.42 -31.70 -26.12
C ARG A 157 -11.42 -30.75 -25.46
N ILE A 158 -10.14 -30.93 -25.78
CA ILE A 158 -9.08 -30.02 -25.32
C ILE A 158 -9.02 -28.85 -26.29
N VAL A 159 -9.22 -27.63 -25.78
CA VAL A 159 -9.10 -26.39 -26.55
C VAL A 159 -7.81 -25.70 -26.12
N VAL A 160 -6.94 -25.35 -27.08
CA VAL A 160 -5.60 -24.78 -26.80
C VAL A 160 -5.69 -23.40 -26.15
N ARG A 161 -6.70 -22.60 -26.52
CA ARG A 161 -6.98 -21.27 -25.95
C ARG A 161 -8.48 -21.11 -25.68
N PRO A 162 -8.98 -21.64 -24.56
CA PRO A 162 -10.40 -21.60 -24.21
C PRO A 162 -10.99 -20.17 -24.27
N ARG A 163 -10.22 -19.17 -23.83
CA ARG A 163 -10.62 -17.76 -23.81
C ARG A 163 -10.77 -17.11 -25.18
N ASP A 164 -10.31 -17.75 -26.26
CA ASP A 164 -10.62 -17.28 -27.62
C ASP A 164 -12.13 -17.33 -27.91
N ALA A 165 -12.88 -18.18 -27.20
CA ALA A 165 -14.34 -18.28 -27.31
C ALA A 165 -15.10 -17.03 -26.83
N VAL A 166 -14.44 -16.08 -26.15
CA VAL A 166 -15.02 -14.78 -25.73
C VAL A 166 -14.37 -13.58 -26.42
N GLN A 167 -13.66 -13.75 -27.54
CA GLN A 167 -13.07 -12.59 -28.24
C GLN A 167 -14.11 -11.55 -28.69
N TRP A 168 -15.36 -11.97 -28.91
CA TRP A 168 -16.49 -11.08 -29.19
C TRP A 168 -16.85 -10.14 -28.03
N ALA A 169 -16.29 -10.36 -26.84
CA ALA A 169 -16.44 -9.49 -25.67
C ALA A 169 -15.35 -8.40 -25.55
N LEU A 170 -14.31 -8.41 -26.41
CA LEU A 170 -13.22 -7.43 -26.34
C LEU A 170 -13.70 -5.99 -26.65
N TYR A 171 -13.09 -5.03 -25.96
CA TYR A 171 -13.31 -3.59 -26.15
C TYR A 171 -12.19 -2.97 -26.99
N TYR A 172 -12.55 -2.16 -27.99
CA TYR A 172 -11.62 -1.41 -28.83
C TYR A 172 -11.81 0.10 -28.61
N PRO A 173 -10.79 0.84 -28.16
CA PRO A 173 -10.94 2.26 -27.86
C PRO A 173 -11.21 3.08 -29.14
N PRO A 174 -12.20 3.99 -29.13
CA PRO A 174 -12.48 4.84 -30.29
C PRO A 174 -11.37 5.87 -30.46
N VAL A 175 -10.76 5.91 -31.66
CA VAL A 175 -9.72 6.90 -32.02
C VAL A 175 -10.13 7.83 -33.16
N THR A 176 -11.17 7.48 -33.90
CA THR A 176 -11.72 8.30 -34.98
C THR A 176 -12.91 9.10 -34.48
N TYR A 177 -12.92 10.42 -34.71
CA TYR A 177 -14.00 11.32 -34.30
C TYR A 177 -14.73 11.86 -35.55
N PHE A 178 -15.60 11.03 -36.12
CA PHE A 178 -16.39 11.42 -37.28
C PHE A 178 -17.55 12.34 -36.88
N ARG A 179 -17.73 13.40 -37.65
CA ARG A 179 -18.82 14.38 -37.53
C ARG A 179 -19.71 14.29 -38.75
N GLN A 180 -20.95 14.78 -38.64
CA GLN A 180 -21.85 14.85 -39.79
C GLN A 180 -21.24 15.69 -40.94
N GLU A 181 -20.45 16.71 -40.60
CA GLU A 181 -19.73 17.55 -41.54
C GLU A 181 -18.60 16.85 -42.31
N ASP A 182 -18.20 15.63 -41.90
CA ASP A 182 -17.23 14.83 -42.65
C ASP A 182 -17.88 14.08 -43.82
N PHE A 183 -19.21 14.02 -43.89
CA PHE A 183 -19.96 13.31 -44.93
C PHE A 183 -20.78 14.27 -45.78
N GLN A 184 -20.12 15.27 -46.37
CA GLN A 184 -20.75 16.28 -47.23
C GLN A 184 -20.90 15.80 -48.69
N GLY A 185 -21.99 16.21 -49.34
CA GLY A 185 -22.30 15.92 -50.74
C GLY A 185 -23.74 15.44 -50.97
N GLY A 186 -24.07 15.16 -52.24
CA GLY A 186 -25.43 14.82 -52.71
C GLY A 186 -25.69 13.34 -52.97
N GLN A 187 -24.73 12.44 -52.73
CA GLN A 187 -24.95 10.99 -52.93
C GLN A 187 -25.74 10.40 -51.74
N ALA A 188 -26.61 9.43 -52.02
CA ALA A 188 -27.52 8.85 -51.02
C ALA A 188 -26.79 8.28 -49.79
N TRP A 189 -25.64 7.62 -49.99
CA TRP A 189 -24.86 7.03 -48.89
C TRP A 189 -24.31 8.08 -47.91
N GLN A 190 -24.09 9.33 -48.35
CA GLN A 190 -23.59 10.40 -47.50
C GLN A 190 -24.67 10.85 -46.51
N GLY A 191 -25.93 10.91 -46.95
CA GLY A 191 -27.08 11.14 -46.06
C GLY A 191 -27.26 10.01 -45.03
N MET A 192 -27.12 8.76 -45.48
CA MET A 192 -27.11 7.58 -44.61
C MET A 192 -26.01 7.67 -43.55
N ALA A 193 -24.79 8.01 -43.94
CA ALA A 193 -23.66 8.18 -43.03
C ALA A 193 -23.88 9.30 -42.01
N ARG A 194 -24.44 10.46 -42.41
CA ARG A 194 -24.76 11.55 -41.48
C ARG A 194 -25.77 11.14 -40.41
N ASN A 195 -26.84 10.45 -40.82
CA ASN A 195 -27.85 9.93 -39.88
C ASN A 195 -27.25 8.87 -38.95
N SER A 196 -26.37 8.03 -39.49
CA SER A 196 -25.64 7.03 -38.71
C SER A 196 -24.74 7.70 -37.65
N VAL A 197 -23.97 8.72 -38.03
CA VAL A 197 -23.09 9.46 -37.11
C VAL A 197 -23.89 10.14 -36.02
N ASP A 198 -25.03 10.76 -36.34
CA ASP A 198 -25.92 11.37 -35.35
C ASP A 198 -26.41 10.35 -34.32
N ALA A 199 -26.84 9.17 -34.78
CA ALA A 199 -27.29 8.10 -33.91
C ALA A 199 -26.15 7.57 -33.03
N TYR A 200 -24.97 7.32 -33.61
CA TYR A 200 -23.78 6.89 -32.88
C TYR A 200 -23.36 7.90 -31.81
N MET A 201 -23.36 9.19 -32.13
CA MET A 201 -23.02 10.27 -31.20
C MET A 201 -24.01 10.44 -30.05
N LYS A 202 -25.19 9.80 -30.15
CA LYS A 202 -26.21 9.68 -29.09
C LYS A 202 -26.17 8.32 -28.38
N GLY A 203 -25.20 7.46 -28.68
CA GLY A 203 -25.05 6.12 -28.10
C GLY A 203 -25.95 5.05 -28.75
N ASP A 204 -26.65 5.36 -29.84
CA ASP A 204 -27.63 4.46 -30.47
C ASP A 204 -27.00 3.66 -31.61
N TYR A 205 -26.27 2.58 -31.26
CA TYR A 205 -25.64 1.69 -32.24
C TYR A 205 -26.64 1.03 -33.19
N GLN A 206 -27.85 0.69 -32.72
CA GLN A 206 -28.86 0.06 -33.55
C GLN A 206 -29.27 1.00 -34.69
N ARG A 207 -29.70 2.22 -34.35
CA ARG A 207 -30.05 3.22 -35.36
C ARG A 207 -28.85 3.58 -36.23
N ALA A 208 -27.63 3.58 -35.68
CA ALA A 208 -26.43 3.84 -36.45
C ALA A 208 -26.20 2.77 -37.53
N PHE A 209 -26.35 1.49 -37.21
CA PHE A 209 -26.24 0.40 -38.19
C PHE A 209 -27.42 0.37 -39.16
N ASP A 210 -28.65 0.59 -38.69
CA ASP A 210 -29.85 0.62 -39.53
C ASP A 210 -29.79 1.74 -40.56
N ALA A 211 -29.26 2.91 -40.20
CA ALA A 211 -29.08 4.04 -41.12
C ALA A 211 -28.13 3.72 -42.28
N LEU A 212 -27.21 2.76 -42.12
CA LEU A 212 -26.28 2.31 -43.16
C LEU A 212 -26.79 1.11 -43.96
N LYS A 213 -27.95 0.56 -43.60
CA LYS A 213 -28.51 -0.62 -44.24
C LYS A 213 -28.95 -0.28 -45.67
N GLY A 214 -28.52 -1.08 -46.64
CA GLY A 214 -28.80 -0.84 -48.06
C GLY A 214 -27.90 0.24 -48.70
N ALA A 215 -26.79 0.60 -48.05
CA ALA A 215 -25.76 1.40 -48.70
C ALA A 215 -25.25 0.72 -50.00
N PRO A 216 -25.07 1.47 -51.11
CA PRO A 216 -24.63 0.90 -52.38
C PRO A 216 -23.27 0.19 -52.30
N ASP A 217 -23.10 -0.91 -53.04
CA ASP A 217 -21.83 -1.66 -53.08
C ASP A 217 -20.70 -0.95 -53.87
N ASN A 218 -21.05 0.11 -54.61
CA ASN A 218 -20.15 0.86 -55.49
C ASN A 218 -19.55 2.13 -54.85
N ILE A 219 -19.61 2.29 -53.53
CA ILE A 219 -18.97 3.41 -52.82
C ILE A 219 -17.45 3.35 -53.02
N THR A 220 -16.84 4.49 -53.39
CA THR A 220 -15.41 4.59 -53.73
C THR A 220 -14.60 5.40 -52.70
N GLU A 221 -15.27 5.97 -51.70
CA GLU A 221 -14.68 6.81 -50.67
C GLU A 221 -14.17 5.97 -49.48
N PRO A 222 -12.86 5.95 -49.19
CA PRO A 222 -12.29 5.17 -48.08
C PRO A 222 -12.92 5.48 -46.72
N ARG A 223 -13.34 6.74 -46.51
CA ARG A 223 -13.93 7.21 -45.24
C ARG A 223 -15.19 6.46 -44.83
N PHE A 224 -16.01 6.03 -45.78
CA PHE A 224 -17.24 5.28 -45.49
C PHE A 224 -16.90 3.94 -44.84
N PHE A 225 -15.95 3.21 -45.44
CA PHE A 225 -15.50 1.92 -44.93
C PHE A 225 -14.77 2.07 -43.60
N ALA A 226 -13.94 3.10 -43.43
CA ALA A 226 -13.29 3.38 -42.15
C ALA A 226 -14.31 3.71 -41.04
N TYR A 227 -15.35 4.49 -41.34
CA TYR A 227 -16.43 4.77 -40.40
C TYR A 227 -17.22 3.51 -40.03
N ARG A 228 -17.64 2.71 -41.01
CA ARG A 228 -18.35 1.45 -40.74
C ARG A 228 -17.50 0.46 -39.93
N ALA A 229 -16.20 0.37 -40.23
CA ALA A 229 -15.24 -0.39 -39.43
C ALA A 229 -15.17 0.14 -37.99
N SER A 230 -15.15 1.45 -37.77
CA SER A 230 -15.13 2.04 -36.42
C SER A 230 -16.39 1.69 -35.61
N LEU A 231 -17.58 1.68 -36.24
CA LEU A 231 -18.82 1.23 -35.61
C LEU A 231 -18.78 -0.26 -35.25
N LEU A 232 -18.30 -1.10 -36.16
CA LEU A 232 -18.16 -2.55 -35.94
C LEU A 232 -17.20 -2.85 -34.78
N LEU A 233 -16.09 -2.12 -34.68
CA LEU A 233 -15.18 -2.22 -33.54
C LEU A 233 -15.83 -1.81 -32.22
N GLY A 234 -16.71 -0.81 -32.22
CA GLY A 234 -17.48 -0.39 -31.03
C GLY A 234 -18.39 -1.49 -30.47
N VAL A 235 -18.87 -2.40 -31.31
CA VAL A 235 -19.66 -3.59 -30.90
C VAL A 235 -18.83 -4.89 -30.88
N GLY A 236 -17.51 -4.79 -30.91
CA GLY A 236 -16.59 -5.93 -30.82
C GLY A 236 -16.52 -6.83 -32.06
N ARG A 237 -17.02 -6.39 -33.21
CA ARG A 237 -17.05 -7.15 -34.48
C ARG A 237 -15.77 -6.92 -35.29
N VAL A 238 -14.63 -7.28 -34.73
CA VAL A 238 -13.31 -7.09 -35.35
C VAL A 238 -13.16 -7.85 -36.68
N ASP A 239 -13.72 -9.05 -36.76
CA ASP A 239 -13.68 -9.87 -37.97
C ASP A 239 -14.46 -9.25 -39.14
N GLU A 240 -15.56 -8.55 -38.84
CA GLU A 240 -16.33 -7.79 -39.85
C GLU A 240 -15.67 -6.45 -40.18
N ALA A 241 -14.96 -5.83 -39.24
CA ALA A 241 -14.26 -4.56 -39.45
C ALA A 241 -13.02 -4.72 -40.35
N GLY A 242 -12.33 -5.86 -40.27
CA GLY A 242 -11.12 -6.14 -41.06
C GLY A 242 -11.30 -5.98 -42.58
N PRO A 243 -12.32 -6.60 -43.21
CA PRO A 243 -12.64 -6.42 -44.62
C PRO A 243 -12.90 -4.96 -45.04
N ASP A 244 -13.56 -4.17 -44.18
CA ASP A 244 -13.81 -2.75 -44.44
C ASP A 244 -12.51 -1.94 -44.42
N LEU A 245 -11.64 -2.17 -43.43
CA LEU A 245 -10.33 -1.55 -43.38
C LEU A 245 -9.47 -1.94 -44.59
N ALA A 246 -9.49 -3.22 -44.99
CA ALA A 246 -8.80 -3.69 -46.18
C ALA A 246 -9.33 -3.01 -47.45
N ARG A 247 -10.65 -2.81 -47.56
CA ARG A 247 -11.25 -2.08 -48.69
C ARG A 247 -10.88 -0.60 -48.69
N ALA A 248 -10.90 0.07 -47.54
CA ALA A 248 -10.46 1.46 -47.41
C ALA A 248 -9.00 1.63 -47.85
N LEU A 249 -8.11 0.74 -47.41
CA LEU A 249 -6.69 0.75 -47.76
C LEU A 249 -6.41 0.33 -49.21
N LYS A 250 -7.27 -0.50 -49.81
CA LYS A 250 -7.21 -0.80 -51.24
C LYS A 250 -7.56 0.42 -52.10
N LEU A 251 -8.56 1.19 -51.68
CA LEU A 251 -8.96 2.44 -52.37
C LEU A 251 -7.92 3.55 -52.18
N ASN A 252 -7.31 3.64 -51.00
CA ASN A 252 -6.20 4.54 -50.71
C ASN A 252 -5.22 3.91 -49.70
N PRO A 253 -4.03 3.45 -50.13
CA PRO A 253 -3.05 2.81 -49.25
C PRO A 253 -2.53 3.68 -48.10
N ASN A 254 -2.59 5.00 -48.26
CA ASN A 254 -2.19 5.98 -47.25
C ASN A 254 -3.40 6.64 -46.59
N TYR A 255 -4.55 5.94 -46.48
CA TYR A 255 -5.70 6.49 -45.76
C TYR A 255 -5.47 6.45 -44.25
N SER A 256 -5.13 7.62 -43.70
CA SER A 256 -4.71 7.83 -42.31
C SER A 256 -5.64 7.18 -41.27
N ASP A 257 -6.97 7.34 -41.38
CA ASP A 257 -7.89 6.85 -40.35
C ASP A 257 -8.03 5.32 -40.37
N ALA A 258 -7.94 4.68 -41.54
CA ALA A 258 -7.93 3.22 -41.62
C ALA A 258 -6.63 2.64 -41.04
N LEU A 259 -5.48 3.28 -41.27
CA LEU A 259 -4.22 2.93 -40.62
C LEU A 259 -4.30 3.13 -39.09
N ALA A 260 -4.92 4.21 -38.62
CA ALA A 260 -5.14 4.47 -37.20
C ALA A 260 -6.00 3.36 -36.54
N LEU A 261 -7.11 2.96 -37.17
CA LEU A 261 -7.95 1.85 -36.68
C LEU A 261 -7.22 0.51 -36.72
N GLN A 262 -6.43 0.23 -37.77
CA GLN A 262 -5.61 -0.98 -37.85
C GLN A 262 -4.55 -1.02 -36.74
N SER A 263 -3.94 0.13 -36.41
CA SER A 263 -3.03 0.25 -35.27
C SER A 263 -3.73 -0.13 -33.96
N ILE A 264 -4.96 0.33 -33.73
CA ILE A 264 -5.70 0.02 -32.49
C ILE A 264 -6.05 -1.45 -32.37
N ILE A 265 -6.48 -2.09 -33.47
CA ILE A 265 -6.67 -3.54 -33.50
C ILE A 265 -5.37 -4.24 -33.09
N THR A 266 -4.24 -3.79 -33.62
CA THR A 266 -2.92 -4.35 -33.35
C THR A 266 -2.47 -4.13 -31.89
N VAL A 267 -2.80 -2.97 -31.29
CA VAL A 267 -2.58 -2.69 -29.85
C VAL A 267 -3.38 -3.67 -29.00
N VAL A 268 -4.66 -3.88 -29.29
CA VAL A 268 -5.53 -4.82 -28.55
C VAL A 268 -5.06 -6.27 -28.70
N GLN A 269 -4.48 -6.62 -29.86
CA GLN A 269 -3.83 -7.91 -30.11
C GLN A 269 -2.44 -8.06 -29.44
N ASN A 270 -1.97 -7.03 -28.71
CA ASN A 270 -0.70 -6.99 -28.00
C ASN A 270 0.56 -7.11 -28.89
N ASP A 271 0.45 -6.73 -30.18
CA ASP A 271 1.60 -6.64 -31.11
C ASP A 271 2.14 -5.20 -31.15
N LYS A 272 2.88 -4.85 -30.08
CA LYS A 272 3.28 -3.47 -29.74
C LYS A 272 4.17 -2.81 -30.81
N GLU A 273 5.14 -3.55 -31.34
CA GLU A 273 6.08 -3.02 -32.35
C GLU A 273 5.37 -2.74 -33.67
N ARG A 274 4.54 -3.68 -34.13
CA ARG A 274 3.75 -3.50 -35.34
C ARG A 274 2.74 -2.38 -35.18
N ALA A 275 2.07 -2.30 -34.03
CA ALA A 275 1.15 -1.21 -33.72
C ALA A 275 1.86 0.16 -33.82
N LEU A 276 3.03 0.30 -33.21
CA LEU A 276 3.83 1.53 -33.28
C LEU A 276 4.21 1.88 -34.72
N GLY A 277 4.65 0.90 -35.50
CA GLY A 277 4.98 1.11 -36.92
C GLY A 277 3.77 1.52 -37.77
N ILE A 278 2.60 0.92 -37.56
CA ILE A 278 1.37 1.30 -38.27
C ILE A 278 0.91 2.70 -37.85
N ALA A 279 0.96 3.04 -36.56
CA ALA A 279 0.59 4.37 -36.09
C ALA A 279 1.51 5.47 -36.64
N GLN A 280 2.81 5.22 -36.70
CA GLN A 280 3.77 6.14 -37.33
C GLN A 280 3.49 6.33 -38.82
N LYS A 281 3.08 5.26 -39.53
CA LYS A 281 2.62 5.35 -40.92
C LYS A 281 1.33 6.18 -41.05
N ALA A 282 0.38 6.01 -40.12
CA ALA A 282 -0.85 6.81 -40.10
C ALA A 282 -0.53 8.32 -39.96
N VAL A 283 0.37 8.68 -39.04
CA VAL A 283 0.82 10.08 -38.85
C VAL A 283 1.61 10.59 -40.06
N SER A 284 2.43 9.74 -40.69
CA SER A 284 3.17 10.11 -41.91
C SER A 284 2.23 10.34 -43.10
N ALA A 285 1.14 9.59 -43.18
CA ALA A 285 0.12 9.74 -44.21
C ALA A 285 -0.68 11.04 -44.05
N ASN A 286 -0.94 11.47 -42.81
CA ASN A 286 -1.51 12.78 -42.52
C ASN A 286 -1.07 13.29 -41.13
N SER A 287 -0.09 14.19 -41.10
CA SER A 287 0.43 14.76 -39.85
C SER A 287 -0.55 15.65 -39.10
N LYS A 288 -1.65 16.05 -39.77
CA LYS A 288 -2.77 16.81 -39.19
C LYS A 288 -3.99 15.93 -38.91
N SER A 289 -3.85 14.60 -38.85
CA SER A 289 -4.93 13.73 -38.38
C SER A 289 -4.86 13.57 -36.86
N ALA A 290 -5.85 14.11 -36.15
CA ALA A 290 -6.01 13.89 -34.71
C ALA A 290 -6.22 12.39 -34.39
N ALA A 291 -6.88 11.63 -35.28
CA ALA A 291 -7.07 10.19 -35.13
C ALA A 291 -5.73 9.43 -35.21
N ALA A 292 -4.85 9.79 -36.15
CA ALA A 292 -3.52 9.18 -36.25
C ALA A 292 -2.64 9.50 -35.04
N LEU A 293 -2.64 10.76 -34.57
CA LEU A 293 -1.90 11.17 -33.37
C LEU A 293 -2.44 10.48 -32.10
N THR A 294 -3.75 10.27 -32.02
CA THR A 294 -4.39 9.51 -30.92
C THR A 294 -4.00 8.03 -30.97
N ALA A 295 -4.01 7.40 -32.15
CA ALA A 295 -3.55 6.02 -32.32
C ALA A 295 -2.05 5.86 -32.01
N LEU A 296 -1.23 6.83 -32.42
CA LEU A 296 0.20 6.88 -32.06
C LEU A 296 0.39 6.95 -30.55
N SER A 297 -0.43 7.72 -29.84
CA SER A 297 -0.36 7.77 -28.39
C SER A 297 -0.69 6.42 -27.73
N TYR A 298 -1.72 5.70 -28.19
CA TYR A 298 -2.00 4.35 -27.70
C TYR A 298 -0.84 3.38 -27.99
N ALA A 299 -0.26 3.43 -29.19
CA ALA A 299 0.86 2.56 -29.55
C ALA A 299 2.15 2.89 -28.77
N GLN A 300 2.45 4.17 -28.55
CA GLN A 300 3.56 4.63 -27.71
C GLN A 300 3.36 4.20 -26.25
N GLN A 301 2.14 4.34 -25.71
CA GLN A 301 1.80 3.88 -24.37
C GLN A 301 2.01 2.36 -24.22
N ALA A 302 1.52 1.57 -25.19
CA ALA A 302 1.70 0.12 -25.21
C ALA A 302 3.19 -0.28 -25.25
N ASN A 303 4.03 0.55 -25.88
CA ASN A 303 5.48 0.43 -25.96
C ASN A 303 6.24 1.18 -24.85
N PHE A 304 5.60 1.43 -23.69
CA PHE A 304 6.18 2.05 -22.49
C PHE A 304 6.74 3.48 -22.67
N ASN A 305 6.30 4.21 -23.71
CA ASN A 305 6.66 5.61 -23.95
C ASN A 305 5.49 6.54 -23.59
N LEU A 306 5.21 6.66 -22.29
CA LEU A 306 4.09 7.46 -21.78
C LEU A 306 4.26 8.97 -22.02
N GLU A 307 5.49 9.49 -21.97
CA GLU A 307 5.77 10.90 -22.29
C GLU A 307 5.52 11.20 -23.76
N GLY A 308 6.00 10.34 -24.66
CA GLY A 308 5.69 10.41 -26.09
C GLY A 308 4.18 10.39 -26.33
N ALA A 309 3.47 9.48 -25.66
CA ALA A 309 2.01 9.36 -25.75
C ALA A 309 1.30 10.67 -25.36
N ARG A 310 1.74 11.34 -24.28
CA ARG A 310 1.21 12.65 -23.86
C ARG A 310 1.53 13.75 -24.86
N ASN A 311 2.74 13.77 -25.41
CA ASN A 311 3.14 14.77 -26.39
C ASN A 311 2.37 14.63 -27.71
N SER A 312 2.15 13.41 -28.21
CA SER A 312 1.31 13.15 -29.38
C SER A 312 -0.14 13.58 -29.15
N LEU A 313 -0.71 13.39 -27.95
CA LEU A 313 -2.06 13.89 -27.67
C LEU A 313 -2.13 15.41 -27.53
N LYS A 314 -1.11 16.06 -26.96
CA LYS A 314 -1.01 17.53 -26.95
C LYS A 314 -1.02 18.10 -28.37
N GLN A 315 -0.35 17.43 -29.32
CA GLN A 315 -0.42 17.79 -30.73
C GLN A 315 -1.81 17.53 -31.33
N ALA A 316 -2.45 16.39 -31.00
CA ALA A 316 -3.78 16.05 -31.50
C ALA A 316 -4.83 17.13 -31.16
N VAL A 317 -4.84 17.62 -29.91
CA VAL A 317 -5.76 18.67 -29.46
C VAL A 317 -5.41 20.06 -30.00
N GLN A 318 -4.17 20.28 -30.44
CA GLN A 318 -3.80 21.52 -31.15
C GLN A 318 -4.27 21.50 -32.61
N VAL A 319 -4.17 20.35 -33.26
CA VAL A 319 -4.57 20.14 -34.66
C VAL A 319 -6.09 20.14 -34.81
N ASP A 320 -6.81 19.52 -33.88
CA ASP A 320 -8.28 19.52 -33.83
C ASP A 320 -8.79 19.87 -32.43
N PRO A 321 -8.87 21.18 -32.10
CA PRO A 321 -9.29 21.64 -30.77
C PRO A 321 -10.72 21.26 -30.36
N ASN A 322 -11.56 20.86 -31.32
CA ASN A 322 -12.95 20.48 -31.10
C ASN A 322 -13.16 18.95 -31.02
N ASN A 323 -12.07 18.18 -30.97
CA ASN A 323 -12.12 16.73 -30.86
C ASN A 323 -12.29 16.26 -29.40
N ALA A 324 -13.53 15.91 -29.03
CA ALA A 324 -13.83 15.48 -27.67
C ALA A 324 -13.06 14.21 -27.23
N LEU A 325 -12.82 13.26 -28.15
CA LEU A 325 -12.06 12.03 -27.87
C LEU A 325 -10.58 12.32 -27.58
N ALA A 326 -9.95 13.24 -28.33
CA ALA A 326 -8.57 13.63 -28.11
C ALA A 326 -8.38 14.30 -26.73
N TRP A 327 -9.32 15.17 -26.33
CA TRP A 327 -9.33 15.79 -25.00
C TRP A 327 -9.55 14.78 -23.88
N ALA A 328 -10.51 13.84 -24.04
CA ALA A 328 -10.73 12.77 -23.07
C ALA A 328 -9.48 11.91 -22.89
N ARG A 329 -8.80 11.58 -24.01
CA ARG A 329 -7.56 10.81 -23.97
C ARG A 329 -6.41 11.58 -23.34
N LEU A 330 -6.31 12.90 -23.56
CA LEU A 330 -5.31 13.73 -22.90
C LEU A 330 -5.53 13.77 -21.37
N ALA A 331 -6.79 13.82 -20.91
CA ALA A 331 -7.12 13.73 -19.50
C ALA A 331 -6.68 12.39 -18.87
N GLU A 332 -6.89 11.25 -19.53
CA GLU A 332 -6.38 9.93 -19.07
C GLU A 332 -4.85 9.93 -18.89
N LEU A 333 -4.13 10.54 -19.84
CA LEU A 333 -2.68 10.64 -19.75
C LEU A 333 -2.26 11.55 -18.60
N HIS A 334 -2.91 12.69 -18.38
CA HIS A 334 -2.64 13.53 -17.20
C HIS A 334 -2.86 12.77 -15.87
N MET A 335 -3.89 11.92 -15.76
CA MET A 335 -4.07 11.05 -14.58
C MET A 335 -2.91 10.06 -14.40
N SER A 336 -2.38 9.52 -15.50
CA SER A 336 -1.22 8.60 -15.51
C SER A 336 0.07 9.29 -15.02
N PHE A 337 0.11 10.63 -14.99
CA PHE A 337 1.17 11.44 -14.41
C PHE A 337 0.82 12.00 -13.02
N ALA A 338 -0.39 11.79 -12.51
CA ALA A 338 -0.96 12.41 -11.31
C ALA A 338 -1.14 13.95 -11.43
N ASP A 339 -1.21 14.47 -12.65
CA ASP A 339 -1.52 15.87 -12.96
C ASP A 339 -3.03 16.12 -12.83
N LEU A 340 -3.58 16.05 -11.60
CA LEU A 340 -5.04 15.96 -11.38
C LEU A 340 -5.84 17.19 -11.83
N ASP A 341 -5.28 18.40 -11.71
CA ASP A 341 -5.94 19.62 -12.16
C ASP A 341 -6.00 19.70 -13.69
N ASP A 342 -4.90 19.39 -14.38
CA ASP A 342 -4.87 19.30 -15.84
C ASP A 342 -5.79 18.20 -16.36
N ALA A 343 -5.83 17.04 -15.67
CA ALA A 343 -6.73 15.95 -15.99
C ALA A 343 -8.20 16.39 -15.90
N LEU A 344 -8.59 17.09 -14.83
CA LEU A 344 -9.95 17.59 -14.67
C LEU A 344 -10.29 18.65 -15.74
N ALA A 345 -9.38 19.59 -16.02
CA ALA A 345 -9.59 20.61 -17.03
C ALA A 345 -9.78 20.01 -18.43
N ALA A 346 -8.94 19.05 -18.81
CA ALA A 346 -9.06 18.33 -20.08
C ALA A 346 -10.35 17.50 -20.16
N ALA A 347 -10.76 16.85 -19.06
CA ALA A 347 -12.01 16.08 -19.00
C ALA A 347 -13.26 16.99 -19.12
N GLN A 348 -13.28 18.14 -18.43
CA GLN A 348 -14.33 19.14 -18.54
C GLN A 348 -14.40 19.70 -19.97
N LYS A 349 -13.24 19.95 -20.60
CA LYS A 349 -13.20 20.38 -22.00
C LYS A 349 -13.79 19.32 -22.93
N ALA A 350 -13.45 18.04 -22.74
CA ALA A 350 -14.02 16.93 -23.51
C ALA A 350 -15.55 16.87 -23.39
N VAL A 351 -16.09 16.97 -22.17
CA VAL A 351 -17.54 16.98 -21.92
C VAL A 351 -18.21 18.22 -22.52
N SER A 352 -17.58 19.39 -22.45
CA SER A 352 -18.12 20.62 -23.07
C SER A 352 -18.24 20.53 -24.59
N LEU A 353 -17.34 19.77 -25.24
CA LEU A 353 -17.35 19.56 -26.68
C LEU A 353 -18.38 18.50 -27.08
N ASN A 354 -18.53 17.44 -26.29
CA ASN A 354 -19.57 16.45 -26.49
C ASN A 354 -20.01 15.80 -25.16
N PRO A 355 -21.15 16.22 -24.59
CA PRO A 355 -21.65 15.66 -23.34
C PRO A 355 -22.37 14.32 -23.51
N ASN A 356 -22.72 13.92 -24.74
CA ASN A 356 -23.46 12.70 -25.05
C ASN A 356 -22.55 11.55 -25.50
N LEU A 357 -21.23 11.71 -25.34
CA LEU A 357 -20.26 10.66 -25.61
C LEU A 357 -19.86 9.99 -24.29
N SER A 358 -20.13 8.70 -24.14
CA SER A 358 -19.86 7.97 -22.88
C SER A 358 -18.43 8.16 -22.37
N ARG A 359 -17.43 8.09 -23.26
CA ARG A 359 -16.01 8.27 -22.92
C ARG A 359 -15.71 9.61 -22.22
N THR A 360 -16.37 10.70 -22.60
CA THR A 360 -16.10 12.02 -21.99
C THR A 360 -16.60 12.06 -20.55
N GLN A 361 -17.77 11.49 -20.30
CA GLN A 361 -18.36 11.34 -18.96
C GLN A 361 -17.55 10.37 -18.09
N MET A 362 -17.11 9.23 -18.65
CA MET A 362 -16.27 8.27 -17.95
C MET A 362 -14.98 8.91 -17.43
N VAL A 363 -14.25 9.64 -18.28
CA VAL A 363 -13.00 10.28 -17.89
C VAL A 363 -13.25 11.42 -16.89
N LEU A 364 -14.35 12.17 -17.02
CA LEU A 364 -14.75 13.15 -16.01
C LEU A 364 -15.04 12.48 -14.65
N GLY A 365 -15.69 11.30 -14.66
CA GLY A 365 -15.93 10.50 -13.48
C GLY A 365 -14.63 10.10 -12.76
N PHE A 366 -13.64 9.60 -13.51
CA PHE A 366 -12.33 9.26 -12.94
C PHE A 366 -11.58 10.50 -12.44
N ALA A 367 -11.65 11.63 -13.15
CA ALA A 367 -11.04 12.89 -12.72
C ALA A 367 -11.62 13.35 -11.38
N HIS A 368 -12.94 13.28 -11.21
CA HIS A 368 -13.61 13.58 -9.95
C HIS A 368 -13.25 12.58 -8.85
N LEU A 369 -13.25 11.28 -9.17
CA LEU A 369 -12.96 10.23 -8.20
C LEU A 369 -11.53 10.34 -7.63
N LEU A 370 -10.54 10.63 -8.47
CA LEU A 370 -9.14 10.85 -8.05
C LEU A 370 -8.97 12.09 -7.16
N ARG A 371 -9.89 13.06 -7.24
CA ARG A 371 -9.97 14.22 -6.36
C ARG A 371 -10.90 14.02 -5.16
N VAL A 372 -11.42 12.80 -4.96
CA VAL A 372 -12.33 12.43 -3.87
C VAL A 372 -13.71 13.11 -3.97
N ASN A 373 -14.07 13.65 -5.13
CA ASN A 373 -15.40 14.21 -5.42
C ASN A 373 -16.36 13.07 -5.82
N THR A 374 -16.74 12.24 -4.84
CA THR A 374 -17.46 10.97 -5.12
C THR A 374 -18.85 11.19 -5.69
N SER A 375 -19.59 12.21 -5.25
CA SER A 375 -20.94 12.52 -5.74
C SER A 375 -20.93 12.86 -7.24
N GLU A 376 -20.02 13.76 -7.65
CA GLU A 376 -19.81 14.15 -9.03
C GLU A 376 -19.31 12.97 -9.87
N ALA A 377 -18.40 12.16 -9.32
CA ALA A 377 -17.91 10.96 -9.97
C ALA A 377 -19.04 9.97 -10.27
N LYS A 378 -19.90 9.66 -9.29
CA LYS A 378 -21.07 8.77 -9.48
C LYS A 378 -22.02 9.31 -10.54
N SER A 379 -22.29 10.62 -10.54
CA SER A 379 -23.16 11.25 -11.53
C SER A 379 -22.59 11.08 -12.95
N ALA A 380 -21.30 11.37 -13.13
CA ALA A 380 -20.61 11.23 -14.41
C ALA A 380 -20.56 9.75 -14.87
N PHE A 381 -20.24 8.80 -13.99
CA PHE A 381 -20.26 7.38 -14.35
C PHE A 381 -21.66 6.86 -14.67
N THR A 382 -22.68 7.30 -13.93
CA THR A 382 -24.08 6.94 -14.23
C THR A 382 -24.47 7.46 -15.62
N LYS A 383 -24.11 8.70 -15.95
CA LYS A 383 -24.32 9.26 -17.29
C LYS A 383 -23.55 8.49 -18.36
N ALA A 384 -22.30 8.10 -18.09
CA ALA A 384 -21.50 7.29 -19.02
C ALA A 384 -22.17 5.93 -19.29
N ILE A 385 -22.68 5.26 -18.25
CA ILE A 385 -23.40 3.97 -18.36
C ILE A 385 -24.71 4.14 -19.14
N GLU A 386 -25.45 5.23 -18.96
CA GLU A 386 -26.66 5.52 -19.75
C GLU A 386 -26.36 5.67 -21.25
N LEU A 387 -25.19 6.23 -21.58
CA LEU A 387 -24.76 6.50 -22.96
C LEU A 387 -24.12 5.27 -23.63
N ASP A 388 -23.34 4.48 -22.89
CA ASP A 388 -22.81 3.19 -23.34
C ASP A 388 -22.81 2.20 -22.17
N GLN A 389 -23.73 1.25 -22.22
CA GLN A 389 -23.97 0.32 -21.14
C GLN A 389 -22.93 -0.82 -21.08
N ALA A 390 -22.07 -0.97 -22.09
CA ALA A 390 -21.06 -2.04 -22.09
C ALA A 390 -19.64 -1.54 -21.80
N ASP A 391 -19.48 -0.26 -21.47
CA ASP A 391 -18.21 0.25 -20.98
C ASP A 391 -17.93 -0.29 -19.56
N SER A 392 -17.03 -1.28 -19.49
CA SER A 392 -16.63 -1.91 -18.24
C SER A 392 -15.95 -0.94 -17.28
N LEU A 393 -15.23 0.07 -17.78
CA LEU A 393 -14.51 1.03 -16.95
C LEU A 393 -15.45 2.00 -16.25
N SER A 394 -16.55 2.39 -16.89
CA SER A 394 -17.60 3.20 -16.26
C SER A 394 -18.25 2.48 -15.07
N ARG A 395 -18.49 1.17 -15.20
CA ARG A 395 -18.99 0.31 -14.11
C ARG A 395 -17.96 0.14 -12.98
N LEU A 396 -16.70 -0.13 -13.33
CA LEU A 396 -15.60 -0.16 -12.35
C LEU A 396 -15.51 1.16 -11.57
N GLY A 397 -15.54 2.30 -12.29
CA GLY A 397 -15.49 3.63 -11.69
C GLY A 397 -16.66 3.90 -10.73
N LEU A 398 -17.89 3.54 -11.12
CA LEU A 398 -19.06 3.63 -10.25
C LEU A 398 -18.91 2.75 -9.00
N GLY A 399 -18.41 1.53 -9.16
CA GLY A 399 -18.16 0.61 -8.06
C GLY A 399 -17.13 1.16 -7.06
N LEU A 400 -16.02 1.71 -7.56
CA LEU A 400 -15.00 2.38 -6.74
C LEU A 400 -15.55 3.61 -6.01
N ALA A 401 -16.40 4.41 -6.67
CA ALA A 401 -17.05 5.57 -6.06
C ALA A 401 -18.01 5.16 -4.92
N LYS A 402 -18.83 4.12 -5.13
CA LYS A 402 -19.70 3.54 -4.09
C LYS A 402 -18.90 3.01 -2.90
N ILE A 403 -17.82 2.26 -3.17
CA ILE A 403 -16.92 1.76 -2.11
C ILE A 403 -16.33 2.92 -1.31
N ARG A 404 -15.89 4.00 -1.98
CA ARG A 404 -15.31 5.18 -1.31
C ARG A 404 -16.30 5.83 -0.33
N GLU A 405 -17.61 5.77 -0.61
CA GLU A 405 -18.66 6.28 0.26
C GLU A 405 -19.06 5.34 1.40
N GLY A 406 -18.57 4.10 1.40
CA GLY A 406 -18.86 3.08 2.41
C GLY A 406 -19.67 1.89 1.89
N ASP A 407 -20.25 1.98 0.70
CA ASP A 407 -21.16 0.99 0.12
C ASP A 407 -20.40 -0.18 -0.56
N LEU A 408 -19.70 -0.99 0.23
CA LEU A 408 -18.84 -2.08 -0.27
C LEU A 408 -19.61 -3.10 -1.13
N GLU A 409 -20.76 -3.56 -0.65
CA GLU A 409 -21.61 -4.56 -1.33
C GLU A 409 -22.15 -4.04 -2.68
N GLU A 410 -22.63 -2.80 -2.72
CA GLU A 410 -23.12 -2.20 -3.97
C GLU A 410 -21.98 -1.93 -4.94
N GLY A 411 -20.81 -1.53 -4.45
CA GLY A 411 -19.64 -1.38 -5.29
C GLY A 411 -19.11 -2.69 -5.84
N ARG A 412 -19.16 -3.78 -5.06
CA ARG A 412 -18.88 -5.14 -5.55
C ARG A 412 -19.76 -5.49 -6.75
N LYS A 413 -21.07 -5.30 -6.65
CA LYS A 413 -22.02 -5.65 -7.73
C LYS A 413 -21.67 -4.93 -9.03
N GLU A 414 -21.29 -3.65 -8.97
CA GLU A 414 -20.86 -2.91 -10.17
C GLU A 414 -19.55 -3.44 -10.75
N ILE A 415 -18.59 -3.86 -9.90
CA ILE A 415 -17.30 -4.41 -10.34
C ILE A 415 -17.48 -5.84 -10.91
N GLU A 416 -18.43 -6.63 -10.38
CA GLU A 416 -18.84 -7.91 -10.98
C GLU A 416 -19.43 -7.69 -12.39
N ILE A 417 -20.29 -6.68 -12.56
CA ILE A 417 -20.80 -6.29 -13.89
C ILE A 417 -19.63 -5.89 -14.81
N ALA A 418 -18.68 -5.08 -14.32
CA ALA A 418 -17.50 -4.71 -15.10
C ALA A 418 -16.69 -5.93 -15.56
N ALA A 419 -16.50 -6.92 -14.68
CA ALA A 419 -15.79 -8.17 -14.99
C ALA A 419 -16.55 -9.05 -16.00
N SER A 420 -17.89 -9.01 -15.99
CA SER A 420 -18.72 -9.67 -17.00
C SER A 420 -18.62 -8.97 -18.37
N LEU A 421 -18.63 -7.64 -18.39
CA LEU A 421 -18.54 -6.85 -19.62
C LEU A 421 -17.22 -7.03 -20.35
N ASP A 422 -16.12 -7.18 -19.61
CA ASP A 422 -14.76 -7.38 -20.13
C ASP A 422 -14.04 -8.54 -19.40
N PRO A 423 -14.34 -9.80 -19.77
CA PRO A 423 -13.90 -10.97 -19.01
C PRO A 423 -12.39 -11.25 -19.10
N ASN A 424 -11.68 -10.61 -20.04
CA ASN A 424 -10.24 -10.80 -20.27
C ASN A 424 -9.37 -9.67 -19.68
N ASN A 425 -9.95 -8.78 -18.88
CA ASN A 425 -9.24 -7.65 -18.30
C ASN A 425 -8.62 -7.98 -16.93
N SER A 426 -7.29 -8.18 -16.89
CA SER A 426 -6.52 -8.46 -15.66
C SER A 426 -6.76 -7.42 -14.56
N ILE A 427 -6.86 -6.14 -14.93
CA ILE A 427 -7.02 -5.04 -13.96
C ILE A 427 -8.38 -5.15 -13.29
N VAL A 428 -9.46 -5.32 -14.05
CA VAL A 428 -10.82 -5.47 -13.49
C VAL A 428 -10.89 -6.68 -12.56
N ARG A 429 -10.27 -7.81 -12.94
CA ARG A 429 -10.17 -9.01 -12.08
C ARG A 429 -9.38 -8.75 -10.80
N SER A 430 -8.27 -8.02 -10.87
CA SER A 430 -7.49 -7.63 -9.71
C SER A 430 -8.31 -6.76 -8.73
N TYR A 431 -9.10 -5.82 -9.24
CA TYR A 431 -10.00 -5.01 -8.41
C TYR A 431 -11.16 -5.82 -7.83
N LEU A 432 -11.69 -6.80 -8.57
CA LEU A 432 -12.72 -7.71 -8.04
C LEU A 432 -12.18 -8.58 -6.89
N GLY A 433 -10.99 -9.16 -7.06
CA GLY A 433 -10.31 -9.90 -5.99
C GLY A 433 -10.06 -9.02 -4.76
N LYS A 434 -9.68 -7.76 -4.99
CA LYS A 434 -9.52 -6.75 -3.93
C LYS A 434 -10.82 -6.47 -3.18
N VAL A 435 -11.96 -6.41 -3.87
CA VAL A 435 -13.27 -6.24 -3.22
C VAL A 435 -13.65 -7.46 -2.38
N TYR A 436 -13.47 -8.68 -2.91
CA TYR A 436 -13.73 -9.89 -2.13
C TYR A 436 -12.82 -10.02 -0.91
N TYR A 437 -11.55 -9.61 -1.05
CA TYR A 437 -10.63 -9.51 0.08
C TYR A 437 -11.20 -8.61 1.18
N GLU A 438 -11.71 -7.43 0.82
CA GLU A 438 -12.32 -6.47 1.76
C GLU A 438 -13.62 -6.98 2.39
N GLU A 439 -14.41 -7.78 1.67
CA GLU A 439 -15.56 -8.52 2.20
C GLU A 439 -15.16 -9.71 3.09
N LYS A 440 -13.85 -9.96 3.25
CA LYS A 440 -13.28 -11.09 4.01
C LYS A 440 -13.61 -12.46 3.39
N ARG A 441 -13.82 -12.50 2.07
CA ARG A 441 -14.07 -13.70 1.26
C ARG A 441 -12.78 -14.14 0.56
N SER A 442 -11.93 -14.85 1.29
CA SER A 442 -10.59 -15.24 0.83
C SER A 442 -10.59 -16.15 -0.42
N GLU A 443 -11.47 -17.14 -0.49
CA GLU A 443 -11.51 -18.07 -1.64
C GLU A 443 -11.85 -17.37 -2.97
N PRO A 444 -12.93 -16.56 -3.09
CA PRO A 444 -13.17 -15.77 -4.29
C PRO A 444 -12.03 -14.80 -4.63
N ALA A 445 -11.44 -14.14 -3.62
CA ALA A 445 -10.32 -13.23 -3.84
C ALA A 445 -9.11 -13.93 -4.47
N GLU A 446 -8.73 -15.09 -3.95
CA GLU A 446 -7.60 -15.89 -4.45
C GLU A 446 -7.82 -16.33 -5.90
N ARG A 447 -9.05 -16.78 -6.22
CA ARG A 447 -9.42 -17.17 -7.58
C ARG A 447 -9.32 -16.00 -8.57
N ASP A 448 -9.83 -14.83 -8.21
CA ASP A 448 -9.76 -13.66 -9.08
C ASP A 448 -8.33 -13.14 -9.27
N TYR A 449 -7.47 -13.20 -8.24
CA TYR A 449 -6.05 -12.91 -8.41
C TYR A 449 -5.34 -13.95 -9.28
N ALA A 450 -5.66 -15.23 -9.15
CA ALA A 450 -5.10 -16.29 -9.99
C ALA A 450 -5.51 -16.10 -11.46
N THR A 451 -6.78 -15.80 -11.72
CA THR A 451 -7.29 -15.49 -13.06
C THR A 451 -6.61 -14.24 -13.63
N ALA A 452 -6.45 -13.17 -12.85
CA ALA A 452 -5.73 -11.97 -13.28
C ALA A 452 -4.27 -12.28 -13.69
N LYS A 453 -3.54 -13.07 -12.88
CA LYS A 453 -2.16 -13.52 -13.21
C LYS A 453 -2.10 -14.34 -14.50
N GLN A 454 -3.15 -15.12 -14.81
CA GLN A 454 -3.21 -15.88 -16.06
C GLN A 454 -3.49 -14.99 -17.27
N LEU A 455 -4.36 -13.97 -17.10
CA LEU A 455 -4.74 -13.03 -18.15
C LEU A 455 -3.58 -12.12 -18.56
N ASP A 456 -2.84 -11.61 -17.58
CA ASP A 456 -1.60 -10.87 -17.81
C ASP A 456 -0.52 -11.27 -16.79
N PRO A 457 0.34 -12.26 -17.12
CA PRO A 457 1.44 -12.67 -16.24
C PRO A 457 2.45 -11.56 -15.96
N LYS A 458 2.47 -10.49 -16.78
CA LYS A 458 3.40 -9.37 -16.65
C LYS A 458 2.83 -8.21 -15.83
N ASP A 459 1.55 -8.26 -15.45
CA ASP A 459 0.93 -7.26 -14.57
C ASP A 459 1.33 -7.53 -13.10
N PRO A 460 2.04 -6.62 -12.42
CA PRO A 460 2.40 -6.80 -11.01
C PRO A 460 1.21 -6.64 -10.04
N THR A 461 0.08 -6.08 -10.49
CA THR A 461 -1.08 -5.75 -9.65
C THR A 461 -1.68 -6.97 -8.94
N PRO A 462 -2.01 -8.09 -9.63
CA PRO A 462 -2.56 -9.27 -8.96
C PRO A 462 -1.54 -10.01 -8.09
N TRP A 463 -0.23 -9.95 -8.42
CA TRP A 463 0.82 -10.48 -7.55
C TRP A 463 0.89 -9.72 -6.23
N PHE A 464 0.85 -8.39 -6.28
CA PHE A 464 0.87 -7.53 -5.10
C PHE A 464 -0.33 -7.80 -4.17
N TYR A 465 -1.56 -7.84 -4.70
CA TYR A 465 -2.73 -8.07 -3.87
C TYR A 465 -2.82 -9.51 -3.35
N SER A 466 -2.38 -10.50 -4.13
CA SER A 466 -2.25 -11.89 -3.68
C SER A 466 -1.24 -12.02 -2.54
N ALA A 467 -0.12 -11.30 -2.58
CA ALA A 467 0.86 -11.28 -1.50
C ALA A 467 0.27 -10.74 -0.19
N ILE A 468 -0.47 -9.63 -0.23
CA ILE A 468 -1.15 -9.08 0.95
C ILE A 468 -2.21 -10.05 1.49
N GLN A 469 -2.98 -10.70 0.61
CA GLN A 469 -3.94 -11.72 1.04
C GLN A 469 -3.23 -12.89 1.74
N LYS A 470 -2.16 -13.43 1.16
CA LYS A 470 -1.41 -14.55 1.74
C LYS A 470 -0.76 -14.15 3.07
N GLN A 471 -0.22 -12.94 3.15
CA GLN A 471 0.33 -12.39 4.39
C GLN A 471 -0.74 -12.38 5.48
N THR A 472 -1.96 -11.90 5.18
CA THR A 472 -3.07 -11.78 6.14
C THR A 472 -3.85 -13.07 6.38
N THR A 473 -3.57 -14.14 5.64
CA THR A 473 -4.10 -15.50 5.86
C THR A 473 -3.06 -16.47 6.43
N ASN A 474 -2.01 -15.94 7.07
CA ASN A 474 -0.97 -16.69 7.80
C ASN A 474 -0.08 -17.57 6.89
N GLN A 475 0.20 -17.08 5.68
CA GLN A 475 1.05 -17.74 4.66
C GLN A 475 2.21 -16.83 4.22
N PRO A 476 3.10 -16.38 5.14
CA PRO A 476 4.09 -15.34 4.85
C PRO A 476 5.19 -15.78 3.87
N VAL A 477 5.56 -17.08 3.82
CA VAL A 477 6.59 -17.57 2.89
C VAL A 477 6.10 -17.49 1.44
N GLU A 478 4.82 -17.79 1.20
CA GLU A 478 4.23 -17.67 -0.13
C GLU A 478 3.89 -16.22 -0.48
N ALA A 479 3.52 -15.41 0.52
CA ALA A 479 3.37 -13.98 0.37
C ALA A 479 4.68 -13.32 -0.11
N LEU A 480 5.82 -13.72 0.45
CA LEU A 480 7.13 -13.22 0.05
C LEU A 480 7.39 -13.47 -1.44
N ARG A 481 7.11 -14.69 -1.93
CA ARG A 481 7.30 -15.05 -3.34
C ARG A 481 6.44 -14.21 -4.28
N ASP A 482 5.17 -14.03 -3.94
CA ASP A 482 4.26 -13.21 -4.74
C ASP A 482 4.67 -11.71 -4.71
N MET A 483 5.18 -11.21 -3.58
CA MET A 483 5.66 -9.83 -3.44
C MET A 483 6.94 -9.58 -4.27
N GLU A 484 7.88 -10.52 -4.23
CA GLU A 484 9.11 -10.46 -5.02
C GLU A 484 8.82 -10.43 -6.52
N GLU A 485 7.87 -11.24 -6.99
CA GLU A 485 7.41 -11.21 -8.38
C GLU A 485 6.73 -9.86 -8.72
N ALA A 486 5.91 -9.32 -7.82
CA ALA A 486 5.29 -8.00 -8.00
C ALA A 486 6.31 -6.87 -8.11
N ILE A 487 7.42 -6.95 -7.38
CA ILE A 487 8.55 -6.02 -7.44
C ILE A 487 9.29 -6.18 -8.78
N ALA A 488 9.60 -7.42 -9.18
CA ALA A 488 10.29 -7.70 -10.44
C ALA A 488 9.51 -7.20 -11.67
N LEU A 489 8.18 -7.25 -11.61
CA LEU A 489 7.29 -6.82 -12.68
C LEU A 489 6.89 -5.33 -12.60
N ASN A 490 7.40 -4.55 -11.63
CA ASN A 490 6.99 -3.15 -11.39
C ASN A 490 6.98 -2.29 -12.67
N ASP A 491 8.06 -2.36 -13.45
CA ASP A 491 8.28 -1.50 -14.61
C ASP A 491 7.31 -1.81 -15.76
N ASN A 492 6.63 -2.97 -15.76
CA ASN A 492 5.58 -3.27 -16.73
C ASN A 492 4.35 -2.37 -16.56
N ARG A 493 4.18 -1.68 -15.42
CA ARG A 493 3.13 -0.67 -15.26
C ARG A 493 3.45 0.66 -15.93
N ALA A 494 4.61 0.82 -16.58
CA ALA A 494 4.96 2.03 -17.33
C ALA A 494 3.95 2.35 -18.46
N VAL A 495 3.09 1.38 -18.83
CA VAL A 495 1.92 1.62 -19.68
C VAL A 495 0.96 2.64 -19.04
N TYR A 496 0.72 2.58 -17.73
CA TYR A 496 -0.31 3.40 -17.07
C TYR A 496 0.24 4.39 -16.04
N ARG A 497 1.54 4.33 -15.75
CA ARG A 497 2.18 5.10 -14.67
C ARG A 497 3.46 5.76 -15.13
N SER A 498 3.61 7.05 -14.81
CA SER A 498 4.86 7.78 -15.00
C SER A 498 5.99 7.20 -14.14
N GLN A 499 7.25 7.52 -14.46
CA GLN A 499 8.40 7.04 -13.66
C GLN A 499 8.26 7.37 -12.17
N LEU A 500 7.77 8.57 -11.82
CA LEU A 500 7.56 8.96 -10.43
C LEU A 500 6.51 8.08 -9.73
N GLN A 501 5.43 7.71 -10.44
CA GLN A 501 4.43 6.79 -9.90
C GLN A 501 4.96 5.36 -9.79
N LEU A 502 5.85 4.93 -10.69
CA LEU A 502 6.52 3.63 -10.61
C LEU A 502 7.47 3.56 -9.41
N ASP A 503 8.19 4.65 -9.13
CA ASP A 503 9.05 4.74 -7.95
C ASP A 503 8.20 4.64 -6.67
N ALA A 504 7.07 5.36 -6.61
CA ALA A 504 6.13 5.30 -5.47
C ALA A 504 5.52 3.91 -5.28
N ASP A 505 5.10 3.26 -6.38
CA ASP A 505 4.60 1.89 -6.40
C ASP A 505 5.68 0.89 -5.92
N LEU A 506 6.92 1.04 -6.39
CA LEU A 506 8.05 0.21 -5.99
C LEU A 506 8.35 0.37 -4.49
N ALA A 507 8.36 1.61 -3.98
CA ALA A 507 8.53 1.90 -2.56
C ALA A 507 7.43 1.22 -1.73
N ALA A 508 6.15 1.33 -2.14
CA ALA A 508 5.04 0.68 -1.42
C ALA A 508 5.16 -0.85 -1.38
N ARG A 509 5.67 -1.46 -2.47
CA ARG A 509 5.95 -2.90 -2.51
C ARG A 509 7.13 -3.30 -1.63
N SER A 510 8.25 -2.56 -1.66
CA SER A 510 9.39 -2.80 -0.75
C SER A 510 8.98 -2.65 0.71
N ALA A 511 8.16 -1.65 1.08
CA ALA A 511 7.63 -1.52 2.44
C ALA A 511 6.73 -2.71 2.84
N SER A 512 6.00 -3.29 1.88
CA SER A 512 5.16 -4.47 2.12
C SER A 512 6.01 -5.75 2.24
N GLU A 513 7.04 -5.91 1.41
CA GLU A 513 8.04 -6.99 1.51
C GLU A 513 8.74 -6.95 2.87
N ALA A 514 9.11 -5.75 3.33
CA ALA A 514 9.71 -5.54 4.63
C ALA A 514 8.83 -6.05 5.77
N ARG A 515 7.51 -5.84 5.71
CA ARG A 515 6.56 -6.40 6.68
C ARG A 515 6.54 -7.93 6.64
N ILE A 516 6.55 -8.52 5.45
CA ILE A 516 6.60 -9.98 5.31
C ILE A 516 7.90 -10.54 5.90
N TYR A 517 9.04 -9.87 5.72
CA TYR A 517 10.28 -10.25 6.40
C TYR A 517 10.17 -10.19 7.93
N SER A 518 9.51 -9.18 8.48
CA SER A 518 9.26 -9.09 9.93
C SER A 518 8.36 -10.24 10.43
N ASP A 519 7.32 -10.61 9.67
CA ASP A 519 6.47 -11.79 9.96
C ASP A 519 7.27 -13.10 9.99
N LEU A 520 8.26 -13.23 9.08
CA LEU A 520 9.18 -14.37 9.02
C LEU A 520 10.25 -14.34 10.13
N GLY A 521 10.42 -13.21 10.83
CA GLY A 521 11.44 -12.99 11.85
C GLY A 521 12.81 -12.64 11.28
N PHE A 522 12.84 -12.12 10.05
CA PHE A 522 14.04 -11.69 9.32
C PHE A 522 14.22 -10.18 9.45
N GLU A 523 14.24 -9.66 10.69
CA GLU A 523 14.19 -8.23 11.00
C GLU A 523 15.27 -7.42 10.27
N ARG A 524 16.43 -8.03 10.04
CA ARG A 524 17.55 -7.38 9.37
C ARG A 524 17.29 -7.08 7.90
N LEU A 525 16.63 -7.99 7.18
CA LEU A 525 16.19 -7.75 5.80
C LEU A 525 15.00 -6.80 5.77
N ALA A 526 14.11 -6.93 6.75
CA ALA A 526 12.96 -6.03 6.93
C ALA A 526 13.42 -4.56 6.97
N LEU A 527 14.42 -4.24 7.81
CA LEU A 527 15.02 -2.90 7.86
C LEU A 527 15.65 -2.47 6.53
N VAL A 528 16.36 -3.36 5.83
CA VAL A 528 17.01 -3.06 4.54
C VAL A 528 15.98 -2.64 3.49
N GLU A 529 14.90 -3.41 3.34
CA GLU A 529 13.82 -3.06 2.41
C GLU A 529 13.05 -1.81 2.83
N GLY A 530 12.86 -1.59 4.14
CA GLY A 530 12.30 -0.34 4.66
C GLY A 530 13.14 0.89 4.28
N TRP A 531 14.47 0.83 4.43
CA TRP A 531 15.38 1.91 4.05
C TRP A 531 15.43 2.11 2.53
N LYS A 532 15.46 1.01 1.76
CA LYS A 532 15.41 1.05 0.30
C LYS A 532 14.15 1.75 -0.18
N SER A 533 13.00 1.44 0.43
CA SER A 533 11.73 2.10 0.13
C SER A 533 11.79 3.62 0.31
N VAL A 534 12.25 4.13 1.47
CA VAL A 534 12.33 5.59 1.71
C VAL A 534 13.39 6.27 0.85
N ASN A 535 14.45 5.56 0.43
CA ASN A 535 15.45 6.08 -0.50
C ASN A 535 14.93 6.17 -1.94
N ILE A 536 14.04 5.25 -2.36
CA ILE A 536 13.37 5.28 -3.66
C ILE A 536 12.36 6.43 -3.71
N ASP A 537 11.53 6.53 -2.68
CA ASP A 537 10.53 7.59 -2.54
C ASP A 537 10.42 8.07 -1.08
N PRO A 538 11.06 9.21 -0.74
CA PRO A 538 10.97 9.83 0.59
C PRO A 538 9.57 10.31 0.96
N THR A 539 8.60 10.27 0.05
CA THR A 539 7.21 10.65 0.33
C THR A 539 6.35 9.46 0.76
N ASN A 540 6.92 8.24 0.77
CA ASN A 540 6.21 7.02 1.10
C ASN A 540 5.94 6.89 2.61
N TYR A 541 4.79 7.38 3.05
CA TYR A 541 4.36 7.32 4.44
C TYR A 541 4.31 5.88 5.01
N SER A 542 3.96 4.89 4.19
CA SER A 542 3.82 3.50 4.66
C SER A 542 5.16 2.85 5.02
N ALA A 543 6.23 3.27 4.35
CA ALA A 543 7.61 2.87 4.62
C ALA A 543 8.13 3.52 5.90
N HIS A 544 7.89 4.83 6.08
CA HIS A 544 8.17 5.54 7.32
C HIS A 544 7.44 4.89 8.51
N ARG A 545 6.13 4.57 8.37
CA ARG A 545 5.38 3.85 9.40
C ARG A 545 6.01 2.49 9.74
N PHE A 546 6.37 1.73 8.71
CA PHE A 546 7.02 0.44 8.90
C PHE A 546 8.38 0.55 9.61
N LEU A 547 9.21 1.53 9.24
CA LEU A 547 10.50 1.76 9.89
C LEU A 547 10.33 2.16 11.35
N ALA A 548 9.34 3.01 11.66
CA ALA A 548 8.98 3.31 13.04
C ALA A 548 8.64 2.04 13.82
N ASP A 549 7.76 1.21 13.27
CA ASP A 549 7.36 -0.04 13.91
C ASP A 549 8.59 -0.95 14.13
N SER A 550 9.45 -1.10 13.12
CA SER A 550 10.64 -1.96 13.19
C SER A 550 11.71 -1.45 14.16
N TYR A 551 11.91 -0.13 14.23
CA TYR A 551 12.92 0.47 15.10
C TYR A 551 12.62 0.29 16.59
N SER A 552 11.36 0.06 16.97
CA SER A 552 11.00 -0.24 18.37
C SER A 552 11.67 -1.52 18.91
N ALA A 553 12.05 -2.45 18.03
CA ALA A 553 12.75 -3.68 18.39
C ALA A 553 14.28 -3.55 18.26
N VAL A 554 14.80 -2.38 17.86
CA VAL A 554 16.21 -2.13 17.63
C VAL A 554 16.78 -1.25 18.74
N PRO A 555 17.80 -1.71 19.47
CA PRO A 555 18.45 -0.94 20.53
C PRO A 555 18.85 0.48 20.08
N ARG A 556 18.56 1.50 20.89
CA ARG A 556 18.99 2.90 20.71
C ARG A 556 18.50 3.56 19.40
N HIS A 557 17.31 3.21 18.93
CA HIS A 557 16.67 3.80 17.73
C HIS A 557 15.40 4.61 18.07
N GLU A 558 15.19 4.99 19.32
CA GLU A 558 13.96 5.65 19.76
C GLU A 558 13.69 6.98 19.04
N ILE A 559 14.69 7.87 18.93
CA ILE A 559 14.56 9.13 18.17
C ILE A 559 14.22 8.85 16.71
N ALA A 560 14.88 7.86 16.10
CA ALA A 560 14.61 7.49 14.72
C ALA A 560 13.18 6.95 14.58
N ARG A 561 12.73 6.09 15.50
CA ARG A 561 11.38 5.54 15.53
C ARG A 561 10.30 6.63 15.53
N VAL A 562 10.36 7.56 16.48
CA VAL A 562 9.31 8.58 16.59
C VAL A 562 9.40 9.61 15.46
N SER A 563 10.60 9.87 14.93
CA SER A 563 10.80 10.72 13.73
C SER A 563 10.25 10.08 12.46
N GLU A 564 10.41 8.77 12.27
CA GLU A 564 9.80 8.02 11.16
C GLU A 564 8.26 8.02 11.28
N LEU A 565 7.71 7.84 12.49
CA LEU A 565 6.26 7.94 12.70
C LEU A 565 5.75 9.36 12.42
N PHE A 566 6.49 10.38 12.84
CA PHE A 566 6.14 11.77 12.59
C PHE A 566 6.13 12.10 11.10
N GLN A 567 7.16 11.70 10.36
CA GLN A 567 7.19 11.85 8.89
C GLN A 567 6.03 11.09 8.23
N SER A 568 5.74 9.86 8.67
CA SER A 568 4.57 9.12 8.19
C SER A 568 3.27 9.90 8.42
N GLN A 569 3.05 10.44 9.62
CA GLN A 569 1.83 11.21 9.93
C GLN A 569 1.71 12.47 9.07
N MET A 570 2.82 13.18 8.84
CA MET A 570 2.83 14.38 8.00
C MET A 570 2.60 14.08 6.51
N LEU A 571 3.01 12.91 6.03
CA LEU A 571 2.93 12.52 4.63
C LEU A 571 1.63 11.79 4.26
N GLN A 572 0.98 11.14 5.23
CA GLN A 572 -0.14 10.26 4.96
C GLN A 572 -1.32 10.99 4.30
N PRO A 573 -1.99 10.37 3.32
CA PRO A 573 -3.30 10.82 2.87
C PRO A 573 -4.34 10.59 3.97
N LEU A 574 -5.55 11.12 3.80
CA LEU A 574 -6.68 10.76 4.67
C LEU A 574 -6.85 9.24 4.70
N ASN A 575 -6.74 8.67 5.88
CA ASN A 575 -6.81 7.23 6.10
C ASN A 575 -7.41 6.93 7.49
N MET A 576 -7.74 5.65 7.73
CA MET A 576 -8.30 5.15 8.99
C MET A 576 -7.27 4.34 9.78
N THR A 577 -5.98 4.51 9.49
CA THR A 577 -4.91 3.81 10.19
C THR A 577 -4.86 4.33 11.63
N PRO A 578 -5.03 3.47 12.64
CA PRO A 578 -5.02 3.89 14.02
C PRO A 578 -3.63 4.40 14.42
N ILE A 579 -3.59 5.55 15.08
CA ILE A 579 -2.40 6.07 15.75
C ILE A 579 -2.44 5.53 17.17
N GLN A 580 -1.67 4.47 17.41
CA GLN A 580 -1.52 3.86 18.73
C GLN A 580 -0.77 4.83 19.66
N PRO A 581 -1.38 5.25 20.80
CA PRO A 581 -0.76 6.21 21.71
C PRO A 581 0.65 5.84 22.15
N HIS A 582 0.92 4.58 22.49
CA HIS A 582 2.25 4.18 22.96
C HIS A 582 3.31 4.34 21.86
N LEU A 583 3.02 3.97 20.60
CA LEU A 583 3.97 4.12 19.49
C LEU A 583 4.31 5.59 19.19
N ALA A 584 3.49 6.52 19.64
CA ALA A 584 3.71 7.94 19.40
C ALA A 584 4.67 8.59 20.41
N GLU A 585 4.97 7.93 21.54
CA GLU A 585 5.78 8.46 22.63
C GLU A 585 7.17 7.82 22.66
N ALA A 586 8.22 8.62 22.87
CA ALA A 586 9.58 8.12 23.11
C ALA A 586 9.78 7.76 24.59
N ASN A 587 10.84 7.01 24.91
CA ASN A 587 11.25 6.71 26.28
C ASN A 587 10.13 6.02 27.08
N LEU A 588 9.57 4.94 26.54
CA LEU A 588 8.52 4.18 27.21
C LEU A 588 9.04 3.27 28.33
N PHE A 589 10.32 2.90 28.35
CA PHE A 589 10.95 2.08 29.40
C PHE A 589 10.23 0.77 29.79
N GLN A 590 9.53 0.10 28.86
CA GLN A 590 8.68 -1.05 29.22
C GLN A 590 9.50 -2.27 29.66
N ILE A 591 9.56 -2.52 30.97
CA ILE A 591 10.44 -3.52 31.61
C ILE A 591 9.94 -4.98 31.57
N SER A 592 8.69 -5.28 31.21
CA SER A 592 8.12 -6.64 31.33
C SER A 592 7.75 -7.30 30.00
N ALA A 593 7.75 -8.63 30.00
CA ALA A 593 7.55 -9.45 28.82
C ALA A 593 6.26 -9.13 28.07
N GLY A 594 6.46 -8.61 26.86
CA GLY A 594 5.38 -8.31 25.95
C GLY A 594 4.84 -6.89 26.11
N GLY A 595 5.69 -5.90 26.37
CA GLY A 595 5.38 -4.48 26.18
C GLY A 595 4.31 -4.24 25.11
N ALA A 596 3.35 -3.38 25.43
CA ALA A 596 2.17 -3.17 24.61
C ALA A 596 2.60 -2.85 23.17
N GLY A 597 2.16 -3.69 22.24
CA GLY A 597 2.59 -3.64 20.85
C GLY A 597 3.02 -5.01 20.34
N ALA A 598 2.06 -5.81 19.85
CA ALA A 598 2.37 -6.47 18.59
C ALA A 598 2.37 -5.33 17.57
N LEU A 599 3.54 -5.00 17.04
CA LEU A 599 3.73 -3.88 16.14
C LEU A 599 3.03 -4.13 14.80
N SER A 600 2.50 -3.05 14.21
CA SER A 600 1.85 -2.96 12.90
C SER A 600 0.61 -3.83 12.65
N PHE A 601 -0.57 -3.33 13.04
CA PHE A 601 -1.86 -3.85 12.56
C PHE A 601 -2.20 -3.45 11.12
N ASN A 602 -1.25 -2.84 10.41
CA ASN A 602 -1.47 -2.40 9.05
C ASN A 602 -1.79 -3.56 8.10
N GLU A 603 -1.51 -4.81 8.48
CA GLU A 603 -1.90 -5.98 7.70
C GLU A 603 -3.43 -6.09 7.55
N PHE A 604 -4.21 -5.64 8.54
CA PHE A 604 -5.68 -5.65 8.46
C PHE A 604 -6.29 -4.31 8.04
N ASN A 605 -5.45 -3.33 7.68
CA ASN A 605 -5.98 -2.11 7.11
C ASN A 605 -6.70 -2.42 5.80
N PRO A 606 -7.86 -1.79 5.56
CA PRO A 606 -8.52 -1.86 4.27
C PRO A 606 -7.61 -1.42 3.14
N LEU A 607 -7.64 -2.15 2.03
CA LEU A 607 -7.02 -1.77 0.77
C LEU A 607 -7.79 -0.63 0.07
N PHE A 608 -9.02 -0.33 0.51
CA PHE A 608 -9.78 0.85 0.08
C PHE A 608 -9.87 1.86 1.22
N ASN A 609 -9.46 3.09 0.94
CA ASN A 609 -9.87 4.22 1.77
C ASN A 609 -11.36 4.49 1.50
N ARG A 610 -12.20 4.36 2.53
CA ARG A 610 -13.65 4.60 2.45
C ARG A 610 -14.16 5.29 3.71
N ASN A 611 -15.34 5.90 3.63
CA ASN A 611 -16.01 6.36 4.85
C ASN A 611 -16.27 5.18 5.78
N GLY A 612 -16.03 5.38 7.06
CA GLY A 612 -16.17 4.32 8.06
C GLY A 612 -15.43 4.64 9.34
N ILE A 613 -15.67 3.82 10.35
CA ILE A 613 -14.99 3.84 11.64
C ILE A 613 -14.32 2.49 11.78
N THR A 614 -13.17 2.44 12.42
CA THR A 614 -12.53 1.20 12.84
C THR A 614 -12.16 1.32 14.31
N VAL A 615 -12.31 0.21 15.03
CA VAL A 615 -11.94 0.10 16.43
C VAL A 615 -10.83 -0.92 16.55
N GLN A 616 -9.73 -0.49 17.15
CA GLN A 616 -8.64 -1.38 17.55
C GLN A 616 -8.62 -1.47 19.07
N ALA A 617 -8.44 -2.69 19.59
CA ALA A 617 -8.24 -2.92 21.01
C ALA A 617 -7.12 -3.95 21.24
N ASN A 618 -6.20 -3.64 22.16
CA ASN A 618 -5.14 -4.53 22.62
C ASN A 618 -5.28 -4.75 24.12
N GLY A 619 -5.09 -6.00 24.55
CA GLY A 619 -5.01 -6.37 25.95
C GLY A 619 -3.84 -7.31 26.21
N LEU A 620 -3.16 -7.11 27.32
CA LEU A 620 -2.09 -7.98 27.80
C LEU A 620 -2.26 -8.23 29.29
N GLY A 621 -2.04 -9.47 29.72
CA GLY A 621 -1.93 -9.86 31.12
C GLY A 621 -0.85 -10.91 31.30
N GLY A 622 -0.09 -10.83 32.39
CA GLY A 622 1.00 -11.77 32.68
C GLY A 622 1.43 -11.78 34.15
N GLU A 623 2.55 -12.44 34.42
CA GLU A 623 3.16 -12.49 35.75
C GLU A 623 3.59 -11.10 36.26
N ASN A 624 3.93 -10.99 37.55
CA ASN A 624 4.33 -9.75 38.23
C ASN A 624 3.29 -8.62 38.15
N ASN A 625 2.00 -8.98 38.24
CA ASN A 625 0.88 -8.03 38.15
C ASN A 625 0.95 -7.14 36.89
N THR A 626 1.50 -7.72 35.81
CA THR A 626 1.67 -7.03 34.54
C THR A 626 0.37 -7.05 33.77
N TYR A 627 -0.18 -5.88 33.46
CA TYR A 627 -1.29 -5.75 32.54
C TYR A 627 -1.16 -4.49 31.70
N ALA A 628 -1.65 -4.56 30.47
CA ALA A 628 -1.69 -3.43 29.55
C ALA A 628 -2.99 -3.43 28.78
N GLY A 629 -3.53 -2.26 28.49
CA GLY A 629 -4.72 -2.07 27.68
C GLY A 629 -4.55 -0.89 26.74
N GLU A 630 -4.93 -1.06 25.48
CA GLU A 630 -5.00 0.02 24.52
C GLU A 630 -6.30 -0.07 23.73
N THR A 631 -6.95 1.07 23.51
CA THR A 631 -8.09 1.17 22.61
C THR A 631 -7.90 2.40 21.73
N VAL A 632 -8.10 2.21 20.42
CA VAL A 632 -8.07 3.29 19.42
C VAL A 632 -9.34 3.23 18.59
N VAL A 633 -10.00 4.37 18.44
CA VAL A 633 -11.10 4.57 17.50
C VAL A 633 -10.61 5.52 16.43
N ALA A 634 -10.57 5.05 15.19
CA ALA A 634 -10.17 5.85 14.04
C ALA A 634 -11.27 5.85 12.99
N GLY A 635 -11.34 6.88 12.16
CA GLY A 635 -12.36 6.94 11.13
C GLY A 635 -12.10 7.98 10.07
N ILE A 636 -12.77 7.81 8.93
CA ILE A 636 -12.80 8.77 7.84
C ILE A 636 -14.25 9.12 7.56
N TYR A 637 -14.53 10.40 7.42
CA TYR A 637 -15.79 10.89 6.90
C TYR A 637 -15.54 12.04 5.93
N LYS A 638 -15.85 11.81 4.65
CA LYS A 638 -15.58 12.77 3.56
C LYS A 638 -14.10 13.15 3.52
N ASN A 639 -13.79 14.41 3.82
CA ASN A 639 -12.46 15.02 3.80
C ASN A 639 -11.84 15.17 5.20
N ILE A 640 -12.36 14.47 6.21
CA ILE A 640 -11.84 14.50 7.58
C ILE A 640 -11.50 13.07 8.01
N SER A 641 -10.35 12.90 8.66
CA SER A 641 -9.98 11.68 9.38
C SER A 641 -9.62 12.01 10.83
N PHE A 642 -9.90 11.09 11.74
CA PHE A 642 -9.58 11.24 13.16
C PHE A 642 -9.06 9.93 13.74
N SER A 643 -8.30 10.03 14.84
CA SER A 643 -7.86 8.91 15.66
C SER A 643 -7.87 9.34 17.12
N LEU A 644 -8.62 8.63 17.96
CA LEU A 644 -8.70 8.84 19.40
C LEU A 644 -8.24 7.57 20.09
N GLY A 645 -7.22 7.68 20.94
CA GLY A 645 -6.60 6.52 21.57
C GLY A 645 -6.31 6.73 23.06
N GLY A 646 -6.43 5.64 23.82
CA GLY A 646 -6.01 5.57 25.22
C GLY A 646 -5.18 4.32 25.46
N PHE A 647 -4.12 4.46 26.23
CA PHE A 647 -3.21 3.38 26.61
C PHE A 647 -2.95 3.41 28.11
N HIS A 648 -2.91 2.24 28.73
CA HIS A 648 -2.52 2.06 30.13
C HIS A 648 -1.64 0.83 30.28
N PHE A 649 -0.58 0.95 31.08
CA PHE A 649 0.34 -0.12 31.43
C PHE A 649 0.67 -0.08 32.92
N ASN A 650 0.74 -1.26 33.54
CA ASN A 650 1.11 -1.42 34.94
C ASN A 650 1.89 -2.72 35.11
N THR A 651 2.96 -2.69 35.90
CA THR A 651 3.70 -3.87 36.35
C THR A 651 4.39 -3.59 37.69
N ASP A 652 4.54 -4.62 38.53
CA ASP A 652 5.31 -4.52 39.76
C ASP A 652 6.82 -4.74 39.52
N GLY A 653 7.20 -5.14 38.31
CA GLY A 653 8.58 -5.44 37.93
C GLY A 653 9.07 -6.80 38.39
N PHE A 654 10.36 -7.08 38.19
CA PHE A 654 10.99 -8.36 38.59
C PHE A 654 11.82 -8.24 39.89
N ARG A 655 12.09 -7.01 40.35
CA ARG A 655 12.84 -6.75 41.60
C ARG A 655 12.16 -5.66 42.44
N LYS A 656 12.66 -5.47 43.66
CA LYS A 656 12.17 -4.41 44.55
C LYS A 656 12.34 -3.03 43.89
N ASP A 657 11.32 -2.19 44.02
CA ASP A 657 11.28 -0.81 43.49
C ASP A 657 11.60 -0.72 42.00
N ASN A 658 11.14 -1.71 41.24
CA ASN A 658 11.21 -1.79 39.77
C ASN A 658 9.81 -1.75 39.16
N PHE A 659 8.85 -1.09 39.80
CA PHE A 659 7.49 -0.97 39.28
C PHE A 659 7.44 0.06 38.15
N GLN A 660 6.43 -0.04 37.28
CA GLN A 660 6.16 0.96 36.25
C GLN A 660 4.66 1.09 36.01
N LYS A 661 4.20 2.34 35.85
CA LYS A 661 2.83 2.71 35.49
C LYS A 661 2.85 3.81 34.44
N ASP A 662 2.20 3.57 33.32
CA ASP A 662 2.05 4.54 32.23
C ASP A 662 0.58 4.71 31.87
N SER A 663 0.18 5.96 31.65
CA SER A 663 -1.11 6.29 31.04
C SER A 663 -0.88 7.31 29.93
N ILE A 664 -1.31 6.98 28.71
CA ILE A 664 -1.14 7.82 27.52
C ILE A 664 -2.49 8.04 26.85
N GLY A 665 -2.81 9.29 26.51
CA GLY A 665 -3.96 9.67 25.71
C GLY A 665 -3.53 10.37 24.43
N ASN A 666 -4.19 10.09 23.32
CA ASN A 666 -3.94 10.72 22.02
C ASN A 666 -5.25 11.13 21.36
N ALA A 667 -5.29 12.36 20.84
CA ALA A 667 -6.34 12.83 19.97
C ALA A 667 -5.71 13.47 18.73
N PHE A 668 -5.96 12.87 17.56
CA PHE A 668 -5.46 13.32 16.26
C PHE A 668 -6.63 13.58 15.31
N VAL A 669 -6.57 14.70 14.59
CA VAL A 669 -7.50 15.05 13.52
C VAL A 669 -6.71 15.56 12.32
N GLN A 670 -7.11 15.14 11.12
CA GLN A 670 -6.60 15.63 9.86
C GLN A 670 -7.77 15.99 8.95
N ALA A 671 -7.67 17.13 8.28
CA ALA A 671 -8.66 17.60 7.32
C ALA A 671 -7.97 17.94 5.99
N GLU A 672 -8.50 17.42 4.89
CA GLU A 672 -8.12 17.83 3.54
C GLU A 672 -8.96 19.05 3.15
N LEU A 673 -8.28 20.19 3.01
CA LEU A 673 -8.94 21.48 2.70
C LEU A 673 -9.31 21.55 1.22
N PHE A 674 -8.40 21.09 0.37
CA PHE A 674 -8.54 20.96 -1.07
C PHE A 674 -7.49 19.94 -1.55
N PRO A 675 -7.65 19.36 -2.75
CA PRO A 675 -6.81 18.26 -3.23
C PRO A 675 -5.32 18.57 -3.10
N GLY A 676 -4.59 17.69 -2.40
CA GLY A 676 -3.15 17.84 -2.16
C GLY A 676 -2.78 18.72 -0.96
N THR A 677 -3.74 19.31 -0.25
CA THR A 677 -3.50 20.16 0.93
C THR A 677 -4.28 19.69 2.15
N SER A 678 -3.55 19.34 3.21
CA SER A 678 -4.15 18.92 4.48
C SER A 678 -3.54 19.62 5.67
N ILE A 679 -4.40 19.90 6.65
CA ILE A 679 -4.00 20.37 7.98
C ILE A 679 -4.25 19.26 9.00
N GLN A 680 -3.37 19.15 9.98
CA GLN A 680 -3.50 18.22 11.10
C GLN A 680 -3.35 18.91 12.44
N GLY A 681 -4.09 18.43 13.43
CA GLY A 681 -4.00 18.82 14.82
C GLY A 681 -3.84 17.58 15.70
N GLU A 682 -2.97 17.65 16.70
CA GLU A 682 -2.76 16.56 17.64
C GLU A 682 -2.58 17.07 19.06
N TYR A 683 -3.23 16.39 20.00
CA TYR A 683 -3.00 16.52 21.44
C TYR A 683 -2.56 15.17 22.02
N ARG A 684 -1.53 15.20 22.86
CA ARG A 684 -1.04 14.04 23.61
C ARG A 684 -0.92 14.36 25.08
N TYR A 685 -1.35 13.42 25.90
CA TYR A 685 -1.18 13.40 27.34
C TYR A 685 -0.41 12.16 27.74
N ARG A 686 0.58 12.29 28.61
CA ARG A 686 1.28 11.16 29.23
C ARG A 686 1.51 11.41 30.71
N ASN A 687 1.29 10.39 31.52
CA ASN A 687 1.64 10.38 32.93
C ASN A 687 2.32 9.06 33.26
N THR A 688 3.55 9.16 33.75
CA THR A 688 4.46 8.04 34.02
C THR A 688 4.81 8.05 35.50
N LYS A 689 4.83 6.87 36.12
CA LYS A 689 5.36 6.64 37.47
C LYS A 689 6.18 5.36 37.48
N ASN A 690 7.41 5.43 37.93
CA ASN A 690 8.31 4.29 37.92
C ASN A 690 9.28 4.31 39.10
N GLY A 691 9.79 3.12 39.42
CA GLY A 691 10.97 2.96 40.25
C GLY A 691 12.26 2.95 39.43
N ASP A 692 13.32 2.32 39.95
CA ASP A 692 14.58 2.11 39.24
C ASP A 692 14.39 1.03 38.15
N LEU A 693 14.38 1.44 36.88
CA LEU A 693 14.13 0.56 35.73
C LEU A 693 15.41 -0.02 35.11
N ASP A 694 16.60 0.48 35.48
CA ASP A 694 17.85 0.08 34.84
C ASP A 694 18.19 -1.39 35.12
N LEU A 695 18.57 -2.10 34.06
CA LEU A 695 19.13 -3.44 34.17
C LEU A 695 20.66 -3.35 34.16
N ARG A 696 21.24 -3.31 35.37
CA ARG A 696 22.69 -3.19 35.58
C ARG A 696 23.35 -4.57 35.67
N PHE A 697 24.65 -4.64 35.33
CA PHE A 697 25.40 -5.91 35.32
C PHE A 697 25.34 -6.66 36.65
N PHE A 698 25.41 -5.94 37.77
CA PHE A 698 25.32 -6.51 39.10
C PHE A 698 23.86 -6.43 39.58
N PRO A 699 23.16 -7.57 39.79
CA PRO A 699 21.72 -7.55 40.11
C PRO A 699 21.34 -6.81 41.40
N ASP A 700 22.29 -6.70 42.33
CA ASP A 700 22.11 -6.01 43.62
C ASP A 700 22.42 -4.50 43.51
N ASP A 701 22.93 -4.03 42.38
CA ASP A 701 23.26 -2.63 42.12
C ASP A 701 22.03 -1.88 41.60
N PHE A 702 21.08 -1.65 42.50
CA PHE A 702 19.91 -0.84 42.24
C PHE A 702 19.55 0.03 43.42
N ASP A 703 18.79 1.10 43.15
CA ASP A 703 18.27 1.99 44.17
C ASP A 703 16.85 1.55 44.57
N PRO A 704 16.66 1.01 45.79
CA PRO A 704 15.36 0.57 46.29
C PRO A 704 14.45 1.71 46.77
N SER A 705 14.88 2.97 46.60
CA SER A 705 14.16 4.18 46.97
C SER A 705 13.87 5.11 45.80
N PHE A 706 14.43 4.82 44.62
CA PHE A 706 14.28 5.68 43.47
C PHE A 706 12.84 5.72 43.01
N LYS A 707 12.27 6.91 42.92
CA LYS A 707 10.92 7.09 42.38
C LYS A 707 10.91 8.27 41.43
N GLU A 708 10.31 8.06 40.28
CA GLU A 708 10.11 9.10 39.29
C GLU A 708 8.62 9.23 38.96
N LYS A 709 8.19 10.48 38.79
CA LYS A 709 6.88 10.80 38.25
C LYS A 709 7.06 11.89 37.19
N THR A 710 6.53 11.66 36.01
CA THR A 710 6.59 12.62 34.90
C THR A 710 5.22 12.76 34.24
N GLU A 711 4.78 14.00 34.08
CA GLU A 711 3.55 14.37 33.38
C GLU A 711 3.90 15.24 32.17
N THR A 712 3.30 14.97 31.01
CA THR A 712 3.63 15.62 29.75
C THR A 712 2.39 15.90 28.94
N ASN A 713 2.28 17.13 28.44
CA ASN A 713 1.23 17.57 27.53
C ASN A 713 1.88 18.11 26.26
N SER A 714 1.51 17.56 25.10
CA SER A 714 2.04 18.00 23.80
C SER A 714 0.91 18.41 22.86
N TYR A 715 1.11 19.52 22.16
CA TYR A 715 0.18 20.07 21.17
C TYR A 715 0.92 20.28 19.87
N ARG A 716 0.39 19.75 18.77
CA ARG A 716 1.01 19.88 17.44
C ARG A 716 0.00 20.33 16.40
N VAL A 717 0.41 21.26 15.55
CA VAL A 717 -0.29 21.63 14.32
C VAL A 717 0.64 21.38 13.14
N GLY A 718 0.16 20.66 12.14
CA GLY A 718 0.92 20.35 10.92
C GLY A 718 0.18 20.75 9.67
N LEU A 719 0.93 21.10 8.63
CA LEU A 719 0.45 21.42 7.29
C LEU A 719 1.23 20.57 6.28
N ARG A 720 0.50 19.99 5.32
CA ARG A 720 1.03 19.36 4.12
C ARG A 720 0.41 20.04 2.92
N HIS A 721 1.23 20.47 1.96
CA HIS A 721 0.78 21.09 0.72
C HIS A 721 1.58 20.57 -0.47
N ALA A 722 0.91 19.95 -1.44
CA ALA A 722 1.51 19.58 -2.72
C ALA A 722 1.49 20.80 -3.67
N LEU A 723 2.66 21.39 -3.93
CA LEU A 723 2.83 22.48 -4.88
C LEU A 723 2.66 21.98 -6.33
N LEU A 724 3.16 20.78 -6.59
CA LEU A 724 3.08 20.02 -7.84
C LEU A 724 3.01 18.53 -7.48
N PRO A 725 2.64 17.61 -8.39
CA PRO A 725 2.63 16.16 -8.12
C PRO A 725 3.96 15.60 -7.63
N ASN A 726 5.06 16.29 -7.93
CA ASN A 726 6.42 15.93 -7.56
C ASN A 726 7.06 16.89 -6.53
N SER A 727 6.27 17.75 -5.87
CA SER A 727 6.79 18.78 -4.96
C SER A 727 5.85 18.96 -3.77
N ILE A 728 6.29 18.57 -2.58
CA ILE A 728 5.50 18.59 -1.34
C ILE A 728 6.20 19.46 -0.30
N LEU A 729 5.46 20.34 0.34
CA LEU A 729 5.88 21.13 1.49
C LEU A 729 5.20 20.61 2.75
N LEU A 730 5.99 20.36 3.79
CA LEU A 730 5.56 20.01 5.14
C LEU A 730 5.94 21.14 6.10
N ALA A 731 5.05 21.51 7.01
CA ALA A 731 5.34 22.44 8.08
C ALA A 731 4.72 21.94 9.38
N SER A 732 5.43 22.00 10.50
CA SER A 732 4.95 21.54 11.79
C SER A 732 5.36 22.51 12.89
N PHE A 733 4.41 22.77 13.80
CA PHE A 733 4.63 23.54 15.01
C PHE A 733 4.20 22.69 16.20
N LEU A 734 5.07 22.57 17.21
CA LEU A 734 4.83 21.76 18.40
C LEU A 734 5.18 22.55 19.66
N TYR A 735 4.28 22.51 20.62
CA TYR A 735 4.47 23.01 21.98
C TYR A 735 4.31 21.86 22.97
N GLN A 736 5.23 21.76 23.92
CA GLN A 736 5.18 20.76 24.98
C GLN A 736 5.37 21.42 26.33
N ARG A 737 4.62 20.93 27.31
CA ARG A 737 4.83 21.20 28.73
C ARG A 737 5.12 19.89 29.46
N MET A 738 6.14 19.89 30.29
CA MET A 738 6.51 18.73 31.11
C MET A 738 6.75 19.14 32.56
N ASP A 739 6.23 18.33 33.47
CA ASP A 739 6.45 18.42 34.91
C ASP A 739 7.02 17.08 35.37
N SER A 740 8.16 17.07 36.06
CA SER A 740 8.82 15.85 36.54
C SER A 740 9.32 16.00 37.97
N SER A 741 9.25 14.92 38.73
CA SER A 741 9.78 14.82 40.09
C SER A 741 10.47 13.48 40.29
N GLN A 742 11.70 13.50 40.78
CA GLN A 742 12.48 12.33 41.13
C GLN A 742 12.86 12.36 42.61
N HIS A 743 12.87 11.21 43.25
CA HIS A 743 13.25 11.01 44.64
C HIS A 743 14.28 9.89 44.72
N ASN A 744 15.35 10.09 45.51
CA ASN A 744 16.40 9.11 45.74
C ASN A 744 16.95 9.23 47.17
N GLN A 745 17.12 8.09 47.87
CA GLN A 745 17.80 7.99 49.17
C GLN A 745 19.27 7.60 48.99
N LEU A 746 20.16 8.59 48.90
CA LEU A 746 21.60 8.41 48.70
C LEU A 746 22.31 7.73 49.89
N ALA A 747 21.85 7.98 51.12
CA ALA A 747 22.32 7.35 52.36
C ALA A 747 21.21 7.39 53.43
N PRO A 748 21.26 6.64 54.54
CA PRO A 748 20.19 6.65 55.56
C PRO A 748 19.81 8.04 56.10
N ILE A 749 20.75 8.98 56.05
CA ILE A 749 20.58 10.35 56.53
C ILE A 749 20.49 11.38 55.40
N LEU A 750 20.68 11.00 54.12
CA LEU A 750 20.76 11.91 52.99
C LEU A 750 19.82 11.46 51.87
N SER A 751 18.85 12.30 51.51
CA SER A 751 18.00 12.10 50.33
C SER A 751 18.16 13.25 49.33
N LEU A 752 17.77 13.02 48.10
CA LEU A 752 17.76 13.98 47.00
C LEU A 752 16.39 13.95 46.32
N ASP A 753 15.71 15.08 46.28
CA ASP A 753 14.55 15.29 45.40
C ASP A 753 14.95 16.22 44.25
N ILE A 754 14.77 15.77 43.01
CA ILE A 754 14.97 16.59 41.82
C ILE A 754 13.59 16.94 41.27
N ASN A 755 13.26 18.23 41.20
CA ASN A 755 11.98 18.69 40.67
C ASN A 755 12.21 19.56 39.43
N THR A 756 11.58 19.19 38.34
CA THR A 756 11.55 19.94 37.09
C THR A 756 10.12 20.44 36.90
N ASN A 757 9.87 21.68 37.28
CA ASN A 757 8.53 22.28 37.20
C ASN A 757 8.43 23.19 35.97
N ASN A 758 7.33 23.07 35.24
CA ASN A 758 6.97 23.90 34.09
C ASN A 758 8.06 23.95 33.02
N GLN A 759 8.65 22.80 32.66
CA GLN A 759 9.50 22.75 31.48
C GLN A 759 8.63 23.06 30.26
N GLU A 760 9.07 24.02 29.46
CA GLU A 760 8.39 24.44 28.24
C GLU A 760 9.30 24.22 27.04
N GLY A 761 8.75 23.59 26.00
CA GLY A 761 9.42 23.32 24.73
C GLY A 761 8.61 23.85 23.56
N PHE A 762 9.28 24.54 22.63
CA PHE A 762 8.72 24.96 21.34
C PHE A 762 9.57 24.45 20.17
N SER A 763 8.95 23.86 19.16
CA SER A 763 9.62 23.54 17.89
C SER A 763 8.79 23.94 16.68
N GLY A 764 9.48 24.47 15.67
CA GLY A 764 8.95 24.74 14.35
C GLY A 764 9.86 24.12 13.30
N GLU A 765 9.32 23.29 12.42
CA GLU A 765 10.06 22.66 11.33
C GLU A 765 9.33 22.84 10.00
N VAL A 766 10.09 23.08 8.93
CA VAL A 766 9.59 23.15 7.55
C VAL A 766 10.48 22.27 6.67
N GLN A 767 9.87 21.40 5.87
CA GLN A 767 10.56 20.52 4.95
C GLN A 767 9.94 20.60 3.55
N HIS A 768 10.78 20.68 2.52
CA HIS A 768 10.41 20.57 1.12
C HIS A 768 10.98 19.28 0.52
N LEU A 769 10.09 18.51 -0.11
CA LEU A 769 10.36 17.25 -0.78
C LEU A 769 10.12 17.44 -2.27
N PHE A 770 11.14 17.21 -3.09
CA PHE A 770 11.06 17.35 -4.54
C PHE A 770 11.53 16.09 -5.25
N GLY A 771 10.72 15.61 -6.19
CA GLY A 771 10.99 14.43 -7.00
C GLY A 771 11.25 14.76 -8.46
N SER A 772 12.32 14.20 -9.00
CA SER A 772 12.61 14.15 -10.44
C SER A 772 12.81 12.68 -10.85
N PRO A 773 12.71 12.33 -12.15
CA PRO A 773 13.13 11.03 -12.64
C PRO A 773 14.61 10.71 -12.38
N TYR A 774 15.45 11.73 -12.16
CA TYR A 774 16.91 11.56 -12.01
C TYR A 774 17.40 11.64 -10.56
N PHE A 775 16.75 12.46 -9.73
CA PHE A 775 17.11 12.63 -8.32
C PHE A 775 15.88 12.97 -7.49
N LYS A 776 15.93 12.67 -6.19
CA LYS A 776 15.02 13.20 -5.18
C LYS A 776 15.78 14.17 -4.29
N LEU A 777 15.13 15.23 -3.83
CA LEU A 777 15.70 16.25 -2.97
C LEU A 777 14.83 16.40 -1.72
N VAL A 778 15.47 16.40 -0.56
CA VAL A 778 14.84 16.64 0.75
C VAL A 778 15.59 17.78 1.39
N SER A 779 14.91 18.90 1.63
CA SER A 779 15.52 20.08 2.26
C SER A 779 14.63 20.58 3.38
N GLY A 780 15.22 21.13 4.44
CA GLY A 780 14.41 21.62 5.54
C GLY A 780 15.18 22.47 6.52
N VAL A 781 14.41 23.21 7.30
CA VAL A 781 14.88 24.07 8.39
C VAL A 781 14.07 23.77 9.63
N GLY A 782 14.70 23.89 10.79
CA GLY A 782 14.05 23.75 12.08
C GLY A 782 14.60 24.72 13.10
N TYR A 783 13.75 25.07 14.05
CA TYR A 783 14.10 25.83 15.23
C TYR A 783 13.45 25.18 16.45
N PHE A 784 14.26 24.96 17.49
CA PHE A 784 13.89 24.30 18.72
C PHE A 784 14.31 25.18 19.88
N LYS A 785 13.39 25.39 20.81
CA LYS A 785 13.64 26.09 22.06
C LYS A 785 13.16 25.25 23.23
N VAL A 786 14.02 25.04 24.20
CA VAL A 786 13.67 24.32 25.44
C VAL A 786 14.12 25.16 26.61
N ASN A 787 13.21 25.41 27.54
CA ASN A 787 13.50 26.05 28.81
C ASN A 787 13.20 25.03 29.91
N ARG A 788 14.23 24.58 30.62
CA ARG A 788 14.11 23.63 31.74
C ARG A 788 14.83 24.16 32.96
N THR A 789 14.22 24.06 34.13
CA THR A 789 14.88 24.32 35.42
C THR A 789 14.72 23.10 36.30
N ASP A 790 15.84 22.45 36.62
CA ASP A 790 15.89 21.33 37.55
C ASP A 790 16.30 21.86 38.93
N VAL A 791 15.47 21.65 39.95
CA VAL A 791 15.74 22.07 41.33
C VAL A 791 16.14 20.86 42.16
N PHE A 792 17.36 20.89 42.71
CA PHE A 792 17.96 19.84 43.53
C PHE A 792 17.74 20.14 45.00
N ASN A 793 16.89 19.36 45.66
CA ASN A 793 16.60 19.49 47.08
C ASN A 793 17.26 18.34 47.83
N PHE A 794 18.50 18.56 48.29
CA PHE A 794 19.17 17.62 49.19
C PHE A 794 18.58 17.75 50.60
N LYS A 795 18.33 16.65 51.29
CA LYS A 795 17.87 16.65 52.69
C LYS A 795 18.80 15.82 53.55
N LEU A 796 19.47 16.46 54.51
CA LEU A 796 20.29 15.80 55.52
C LEU A 796 19.52 15.71 56.84
N PHE A 797 19.28 14.52 57.38
CA PHE A 797 18.37 14.27 58.51
C PHE A 797 16.96 14.86 58.31
N GLY A 798 16.48 14.88 57.06
CA GLY A 798 15.20 15.50 56.69
C GLY A 798 15.25 17.04 56.62
N THR A 799 16.38 17.68 56.93
CA THR A 799 16.57 19.13 56.79
C THR A 799 17.12 19.49 55.42
N PRO A 800 16.53 20.45 54.68
CA PRO A 800 17.05 20.87 53.38
C PRO A 800 18.47 21.42 53.51
N ILE A 801 19.38 20.93 52.65
CA ILE A 801 20.74 21.43 52.50
C ILE A 801 21.01 21.69 51.02
N CYS A 802 22.01 22.51 50.72
CA CYS A 802 22.43 22.79 49.37
C CYS A 802 23.91 22.45 49.20
N LEU A 803 24.21 21.47 48.33
CA LEU A 803 25.57 20.93 48.14
C LEU A 803 26.38 21.68 47.06
N PHE A 804 25.74 22.62 46.35
CA PHE A 804 26.33 23.41 45.26
C PHE A 804 25.87 24.87 45.38
N PRO A 805 26.47 25.84 44.67
CA PRO A 805 26.15 27.27 44.85
C PRO A 805 24.68 27.64 44.66
N ASP A 806 23.99 27.07 43.65
CA ASP A 806 22.65 27.53 43.24
C ASP A 806 21.53 26.48 43.35
N CYS A 807 21.81 25.24 43.79
CA CYS A 807 20.87 24.09 43.88
C CYS A 807 19.80 23.95 42.80
N SER A 808 20.07 24.52 41.64
CA SER A 808 19.19 24.56 40.49
C SER A 808 20.08 24.55 39.25
N LEU A 809 19.61 23.88 38.20
CA LEU A 809 20.23 23.87 36.89
C LEU A 809 19.22 24.42 35.91
N ASN A 810 19.55 25.56 35.32
CA ASN A 810 18.80 26.11 34.21
C ASN A 810 19.42 25.58 32.91
N GLU A 811 18.61 24.88 32.13
CA GLU A 811 18.94 24.42 30.80
C GLU A 811 18.01 25.13 29.82
N ASP A 812 18.46 26.31 29.39
CA ASP A 812 17.87 27.04 28.27
C ASP A 812 18.65 26.69 27.01
N VAL A 813 17.97 26.18 25.99
CA VAL A 813 18.58 25.77 24.73
C VAL A 813 17.82 26.41 23.59
N ASP A 814 18.55 27.16 22.75
CA ASP A 814 18.11 27.61 21.43
C ASP A 814 18.90 26.85 20.37
N HIS A 815 18.20 26.16 19.47
CA HIS A 815 18.83 25.36 18.45
C HIS A 815 18.17 25.58 17.10
N ALA A 816 18.94 25.97 16.09
CA ALA A 816 18.50 26.02 14.70
C ALA A 816 19.23 24.97 13.87
N ASN A 817 18.54 24.33 12.94
CA ASN A 817 19.15 23.45 11.95
C ASN A 817 18.68 23.77 10.52
N LEU A 818 19.55 23.50 9.57
CA LEU A 818 19.26 23.51 8.13
C LEU A 818 19.86 22.25 7.54
N TYR A 819 19.14 21.59 6.64
CA TYR A 819 19.64 20.40 5.95
C TYR A 819 19.18 20.33 4.51
N VAL A 820 20.01 19.68 3.69
CA VAL A 820 19.69 19.31 2.31
C VAL A 820 20.26 17.92 2.04
N TYR A 821 19.44 17.05 1.45
CA TYR A 821 19.78 15.69 1.04
C TYR A 821 19.33 15.48 -0.40
N SER A 822 20.15 14.81 -1.19
CA SER A 822 19.82 14.37 -2.53
C SER A 822 20.04 12.86 -2.68
N TYR A 823 19.05 12.18 -3.24
CA TYR A 823 19.09 10.78 -3.62
C TYR A 823 19.20 10.69 -5.14
N ILE A 824 20.35 10.24 -5.65
CA ILE A 824 20.67 10.26 -7.08
C ILE A 824 20.80 8.82 -7.56
N ASN A 825 19.91 8.41 -8.48
CA ASN A 825 19.89 7.05 -9.04
C ASN A 825 20.64 7.03 -10.36
N TRP A 826 21.97 6.92 -10.31
CA TRP A 826 22.81 6.89 -11.52
C TRP A 826 24.12 6.13 -11.30
N PRO A 827 24.41 5.05 -12.06
CA PRO A 827 23.51 4.33 -12.97
C PRO A 827 22.29 3.72 -12.24
N ARG A 828 21.29 3.17 -12.96
CA ARG A 828 20.00 2.71 -12.38
C ARG A 828 20.11 1.78 -11.17
N ASN A 829 21.23 1.06 -11.02
CA ASN A 829 21.50 0.14 -9.92
C ASN A 829 22.34 0.74 -8.79
N VAL A 830 22.67 2.04 -8.82
CA VAL A 830 23.42 2.75 -7.79
C VAL A 830 22.63 3.97 -7.34
N THR A 831 22.32 4.03 -6.05
CA THR A 831 21.75 5.19 -5.38
C THR A 831 22.81 5.87 -4.54
N PHE A 832 23.17 7.10 -4.88
CA PHE A 832 24.00 7.95 -4.04
C PHE A 832 23.12 8.79 -3.11
N THR A 833 23.46 8.84 -1.83
CA THR A 833 22.89 9.75 -0.84
C THR A 833 23.92 10.82 -0.53
N LEU A 834 23.70 12.04 -1.00
CA LEU A 834 24.55 13.19 -0.71
C LEU A 834 23.78 14.15 0.17
N GLY A 835 24.33 14.52 1.33
CA GLY A 835 23.67 15.45 2.21
C GLY A 835 24.62 16.33 3.01
N VAL A 836 24.08 17.44 3.50
CA VAL A 836 24.75 18.31 4.45
C VAL A 836 23.70 18.85 5.42
N SER A 837 24.02 18.87 6.71
CA SER A 837 23.27 19.65 7.68
C SER A 837 24.18 20.64 8.40
N GLY A 838 23.61 21.76 8.84
CA GLY A 838 24.22 22.71 9.74
C GLY A 838 23.38 22.78 11.01
N ASP A 839 24.04 22.67 12.16
CA ASP A 839 23.43 22.68 13.47
C ASP A 839 24.05 23.83 14.30
N PHE A 840 23.20 24.71 14.83
CA PHE A 840 23.59 25.93 15.52
C PHE A 840 23.05 25.92 16.94
N PHE A 841 23.78 25.24 17.83
CA PHE A 841 23.35 24.97 19.21
C PHE A 841 23.85 26.08 20.15
N ARG A 842 22.93 26.84 20.73
CA ARG A 842 23.22 27.93 21.66
C ARG A 842 22.59 27.62 23.02
N THR A 843 23.37 27.77 24.07
CA THR A 843 22.90 27.62 25.44
C THR A 843 23.72 28.52 26.37
N PRO A 844 23.07 29.29 27.27
CA PRO A 844 23.73 29.94 28.40
C PRO A 844 23.91 28.99 29.61
N SER A 845 23.51 27.72 29.49
CA SER A 845 23.48 26.73 30.58
C SER A 845 24.85 26.27 31.06
N THR A 846 24.89 25.77 32.30
CA THR A 846 26.03 25.09 32.93
C THR A 846 26.04 23.56 32.69
N SER A 847 24.98 22.98 32.10
CA SER A 847 24.85 21.53 31.86
C SER A 847 25.20 21.09 30.43
N THR A 848 25.19 22.00 29.46
CA THR A 848 25.52 21.74 28.04
C THR A 848 26.44 22.82 27.46
N MET A 849 27.01 22.60 26.26
CA MET A 849 27.94 23.55 25.63
C MET A 849 27.43 24.01 24.27
N SER A 850 27.47 25.33 24.05
CA SER A 850 27.22 25.96 22.75
C SER A 850 28.14 25.39 21.67
N ARG A 851 27.60 25.08 20.50
CA ARG A 851 28.32 24.46 19.40
C ARG A 851 27.63 24.68 18.05
N ASP A 852 28.37 25.28 17.13
CA ASP A 852 27.98 25.32 15.72
C ASP A 852 28.74 24.22 14.96
N GLN A 853 28.05 23.44 14.13
CA GLN A 853 28.67 22.32 13.42
C GLN A 853 28.05 22.09 12.04
N ALA A 854 28.91 21.99 11.03
CA ALA A 854 28.55 21.42 9.73
C ALA A 854 28.74 19.90 9.73
N ASN A 855 27.79 19.22 9.13
CA ASN A 855 27.59 17.78 9.18
C ASN A 855 27.45 17.22 7.75
N PRO A 856 28.57 16.89 7.07
CA PRO A 856 28.52 16.25 5.76
C PRO A 856 28.02 14.81 5.88
N LYS A 857 27.29 14.36 4.86
CA LYS A 857 26.65 13.05 4.81
C LYS A 857 26.86 12.43 3.43
N PHE A 858 27.52 11.29 3.40
CA PHE A 858 27.74 10.52 2.17
C PHE A 858 27.27 9.09 2.37
N GLY A 859 26.50 8.59 1.42
CA GLY A 859 26.02 7.22 1.37
C GLY A 859 25.98 6.71 -0.06
N VAL A 860 26.14 5.40 -0.21
CA VAL A 860 25.94 4.70 -1.48
C VAL A 860 25.24 3.37 -1.19
N THR A 861 24.23 3.07 -2.00
CA THR A 861 23.59 1.75 -2.09
C THR A 861 23.73 1.28 -3.52
N TRP A 862 24.35 0.12 -3.72
CA TRP A 862 24.67 -0.44 -5.03
C TRP A 862 24.12 -1.85 -5.11
N ASN A 863 23.37 -2.13 -6.17
CA ASN A 863 22.88 -3.46 -6.52
C ASN A 863 23.69 -4.01 -7.71
N PRO A 864 24.91 -4.56 -7.49
CA PRO A 864 25.73 -5.11 -8.57
C PRO A 864 25.06 -6.26 -9.33
N LEU A 865 24.23 -7.02 -8.61
CA LEU A 865 23.42 -8.13 -9.11
C LEU A 865 21.99 -7.95 -8.58
N PRO A 866 20.97 -8.53 -9.22
CA PRO A 866 19.57 -8.44 -8.74
C PRO A 866 19.39 -8.92 -7.29
N ASP A 867 20.23 -9.85 -6.84
CA ASP A 867 20.15 -10.52 -5.54
C ASP A 867 21.20 -10.02 -4.52
N THR A 868 21.95 -8.96 -4.84
CA THR A 868 23.05 -8.46 -4.00
C THR A 868 22.89 -6.97 -3.76
N THR A 869 22.83 -6.55 -2.50
CA THR A 869 22.84 -5.14 -2.10
C THR A 869 24.12 -4.84 -1.33
N ILE A 870 24.94 -3.91 -1.83
CA ILE A 870 26.11 -3.38 -1.15
C ILE A 870 25.78 -1.96 -0.71
N ARG A 871 26.08 -1.61 0.53
CA ARG A 871 25.85 -0.25 1.01
C ARG A 871 26.95 0.24 1.93
N ALA A 872 27.28 1.51 1.83
CA ALA A 872 28.28 2.15 2.66
C ALA A 872 27.88 3.59 2.97
N ALA A 873 28.30 4.08 4.14
CA ALA A 873 28.06 5.45 4.55
C ALA A 873 29.22 6.01 5.38
N ALA A 874 29.45 7.31 5.23
CA ALA A 874 30.35 8.11 6.05
C ALA A 874 29.70 9.46 6.31
N PHE A 875 29.39 9.76 7.56
CA PHE A 875 28.69 11.01 7.89
C PHE A 875 28.98 11.48 9.31
N ARG A 876 28.72 12.77 9.53
CA ARG A 876 28.85 13.43 10.83
C ARG A 876 27.49 13.85 11.36
N THR A 877 27.31 13.80 12.67
CA THR A 877 26.09 14.24 13.35
C THR A 877 26.41 15.09 14.58
N LEU A 878 25.43 15.89 15.00
CA LEU A 878 25.41 16.57 16.30
C LEU A 878 24.10 16.20 17.00
N LYS A 879 24.18 15.72 18.25
CA LYS A 879 23.00 15.43 19.07
C LYS A 879 22.33 16.75 19.50
N ARG A 880 21.03 16.84 19.21
CA ARG A 880 20.16 17.99 19.43
C ARG A 880 19.26 17.76 20.63
N THR A 881 18.87 18.84 21.30
CA THR A 881 17.74 18.84 22.22
C THR A 881 16.44 18.80 21.42
N LEU A 882 15.82 17.64 21.34
CA LEU A 882 14.55 17.42 20.64
C LEU A 882 13.44 17.27 21.68
N ILE A 883 12.47 18.19 21.68
CA ILE A 883 11.40 18.29 22.70
C ILE A 883 10.64 16.97 22.90
N THR A 884 10.23 16.36 21.79
CA THR A 884 9.56 15.04 21.77
C THR A 884 10.44 13.96 21.17
N ASN A 885 11.76 14.17 21.15
CA ASN A 885 12.71 13.26 20.50
C ASN A 885 12.38 12.94 19.03
N GLN A 886 11.68 13.83 18.32
CA GLN A 886 11.32 13.67 16.89
C GLN A 886 11.77 14.86 16.04
N THR A 887 11.99 14.63 14.75
CA THR A 887 12.31 15.66 13.74
C THR A 887 11.82 15.23 12.35
N LEU A 888 11.65 16.19 11.44
CA LEU A 888 11.42 15.91 10.01
C LEU A 888 12.70 15.51 9.26
N GLU A 889 13.89 15.74 9.81
CA GLU A 889 15.13 15.39 9.11
C GLU A 889 15.23 13.87 8.88
N PRO A 890 15.69 13.41 7.68
CA PRO A 890 15.89 11.99 7.41
C PRO A 890 16.67 11.29 8.53
N THR A 891 16.22 10.12 8.96
CA THR A 891 16.80 9.43 10.13
C THR A 891 18.02 8.59 9.81
N GLN A 892 18.30 8.32 8.52
CA GLN A 892 19.37 7.41 8.09
C GLN A 892 20.12 7.94 6.86
N VAL A 893 21.35 7.43 6.67
CA VAL A 893 22.14 7.59 5.45
C VAL A 893 22.54 6.19 4.95
N ALA A 894 22.06 5.78 3.77
CA ALA A 894 22.26 4.45 3.18
C ALA A 894 21.98 3.27 4.16
N GLY A 895 20.96 3.41 5.00
CA GLY A 895 20.50 2.44 6.00
C GLY A 895 21.28 2.47 7.32
N PHE A 896 22.07 3.51 7.58
CA PHE A 896 22.76 3.72 8.86
C PHE A 896 22.11 4.87 9.62
N ASN A 897 21.55 4.58 10.79
CA ASN A 897 20.88 5.54 11.68
C ASN A 897 21.75 6.76 12.06
N GLN A 898 21.15 7.94 12.07
CA GLN A 898 21.80 9.20 12.41
C GLN A 898 21.59 9.61 13.87
N PHE A 899 20.43 9.28 14.43
CA PHE A 899 19.99 9.77 15.72
C PHE A 899 20.03 8.69 16.78
N PHE A 900 20.78 8.95 17.84
CA PHE A 900 20.94 8.05 18.97
C PHE A 900 20.76 8.82 20.28
N ASP A 901 20.46 8.07 21.34
CA ASP A 901 20.19 8.62 22.67
C ASP A 901 21.51 8.94 23.40
N GLU A 902 22.20 9.99 22.97
CA GLU A 902 23.36 10.57 23.66
C GLU A 902 23.02 11.89 24.37
N ASN A 903 23.95 12.36 25.22
CA ASN A 903 23.89 13.71 25.79
C ASN A 903 23.88 14.77 24.68
N ASP A 904 23.13 15.84 24.87
CA ASP A 904 23.06 16.96 23.93
C ASP A 904 24.44 17.59 23.68
N SER A 905 24.66 18.13 22.47
CA SER A 905 25.96 18.65 21.99
C SER A 905 27.05 17.57 21.75
N THR A 906 26.72 16.28 21.90
CA THR A 906 27.59 15.18 21.44
C THR A 906 27.76 15.23 19.93
N ALA A 907 29.01 15.23 19.46
CA ALA A 907 29.28 15.10 18.03
C ALA A 907 29.83 13.74 17.69
N GLY A 908 29.38 13.17 16.58
CA GLY A 908 29.77 11.85 16.15
C GLY A 908 30.19 11.79 14.69
N TRP A 909 31.22 11.02 14.39
CA TRP A 909 31.45 10.47 13.06
C TRP A 909 30.98 9.02 13.03
N ARG A 910 30.24 8.65 11.98
CA ARG A 910 29.83 7.27 11.72
C ARG A 910 30.35 6.81 10.37
N TYR A 911 30.87 5.59 10.35
CA TYR A 911 31.31 4.87 9.16
C TYR A 911 30.64 3.51 9.15
N GLY A 912 30.07 3.12 8.02
CA GLY A 912 29.37 1.85 7.90
C GLY A 912 29.57 1.23 6.53
N ALA A 913 29.61 -0.10 6.49
CA ALA A 913 29.57 -0.89 5.25
C ALA A 913 28.79 -2.18 5.48
N ALA A 914 28.03 -2.61 4.49
CA ALA A 914 27.31 -3.87 4.52
C ALA A 914 27.16 -4.50 3.13
N VAL A 915 27.00 -5.82 3.13
CA VAL A 915 26.62 -6.62 1.96
C VAL A 915 25.49 -7.54 2.39
N ASP A 916 24.38 -7.47 1.68
CA ASP A 916 23.19 -8.28 1.85
C ASP A 916 23.00 -9.11 0.57
N GLN A 917 22.89 -10.43 0.69
CA GLN A 917 22.85 -11.37 -0.43
C GLN A 917 21.67 -12.34 -0.30
N LYS A 918 20.93 -12.48 -1.39
CA LYS A 918 20.00 -13.58 -1.60
C LYS A 918 20.71 -14.69 -2.37
N PHE A 919 21.04 -15.79 -1.70
CA PHE A 919 21.79 -16.90 -2.32
C PHE A 919 20.88 -17.80 -3.18
N THR A 920 19.63 -17.94 -2.76
CA THR A 920 18.56 -18.63 -3.48
C THR A 920 17.24 -17.92 -3.18
N LYS A 921 16.13 -18.35 -3.80
CA LYS A 921 14.78 -17.86 -3.45
C LYS A 921 14.38 -18.08 -1.98
N ASN A 922 15.11 -18.94 -1.25
CA ASN A 922 14.77 -19.29 0.13
C ASN A 922 15.90 -19.03 1.13
N ILE A 923 17.13 -18.70 0.70
CA ILE A 923 18.30 -18.54 1.58
C ILE A 923 18.88 -17.15 1.39
N PHE A 924 19.00 -16.41 2.49
CA PHE A 924 19.46 -15.03 2.52
C PHE A 924 20.53 -14.89 3.58
N GLY A 925 21.52 -14.04 3.37
CA GLY A 925 22.51 -13.74 4.40
C GLY A 925 23.24 -12.45 4.12
N GLY A 926 23.84 -11.89 5.15
CA GLY A 926 24.53 -10.63 5.02
C GLY A 926 25.46 -10.33 6.19
N VAL A 927 26.29 -9.32 5.98
CA VAL A 927 27.27 -8.83 6.95
C VAL A 927 27.23 -7.31 6.96
N GLU A 928 27.15 -6.72 8.16
CA GLU A 928 27.27 -5.29 8.40
C GLU A 928 28.40 -5.03 9.38
N ALA A 929 29.19 -3.99 9.13
CA ALA A 929 30.11 -3.40 10.10
C ALA A 929 29.85 -1.89 10.20
N SER A 930 29.76 -1.36 11.42
CA SER A 930 29.57 0.05 11.70
C SER A 930 30.47 0.50 12.83
N MET A 931 31.09 1.65 12.68
CA MET A 931 31.96 2.28 13.68
C MET A 931 31.49 3.70 13.96
N ARG A 932 31.50 4.09 15.24
CA ARG A 932 31.20 5.45 15.67
C ARG A 932 32.33 6.01 16.53
N TYR A 933 32.69 7.25 16.27
CA TYR A 933 33.64 8.04 17.05
C TYR A 933 32.90 9.25 17.59
N LEU A 934 32.66 9.28 18.89
CA LEU A 934 31.87 10.32 19.54
C LEU A 934 32.77 11.18 20.42
N THR A 935 32.45 12.46 20.50
CA THR A 935 32.99 13.37 21.50
C THR A 935 31.81 13.91 22.30
N THR A 936 31.66 13.41 23.53
CA THR A 936 30.49 13.60 24.39
C THR A 936 30.83 14.56 25.53
N PRO A 937 30.00 15.59 25.79
CA PRO A 937 30.15 16.40 26.99
C PRO A 937 29.70 15.62 28.23
N TYR A 938 30.45 15.79 29.31
CA TYR A 938 30.10 15.25 30.62
C TYR A 938 30.47 16.24 31.72
N ARG A 939 29.72 16.21 32.81
CA ARG A 939 29.92 17.11 33.95
C ARG A 939 30.90 16.51 34.95
N VAL A 940 31.76 17.35 35.51
CA VAL A 940 32.59 17.02 36.66
C VAL A 940 32.28 18.01 37.78
N ALA A 941 31.67 17.50 38.86
CA ALA A 941 31.44 18.27 40.07
C ALA A 941 32.73 18.34 40.90
N SER A 942 33.09 19.54 41.37
CA SER A 942 34.24 19.75 42.24
C SER A 942 33.99 20.85 43.28
N ALA A 943 34.77 20.86 44.36
CA ALA A 943 34.72 21.92 45.39
C ALA A 943 35.05 23.33 44.85
N ALA A 944 35.65 23.43 43.65
CA ALA A 944 35.97 24.69 42.97
C ALA A 944 34.89 25.14 41.97
N GLY A 945 33.76 24.44 41.89
CA GLY A 945 32.69 24.66 40.93
C GLY A 945 32.49 23.48 39.97
N ASP A 946 31.41 23.53 39.21
CA ASP A 946 31.07 22.56 38.17
C ASP A 946 31.76 22.90 36.85
N PHE A 947 32.38 21.90 36.23
CA PHE A 947 33.02 22.05 34.91
C PHE A 947 32.45 21.06 33.91
N LEU A 948 32.18 21.54 32.70
CA LEU A 948 31.91 20.70 31.53
C LEU A 948 33.23 20.25 30.90
N LYS A 949 33.41 18.94 30.76
CA LYS A 949 34.54 18.31 30.06
C LYS A 949 34.02 17.48 28.88
N ARG A 950 34.92 17.06 28.00
CA ARG A 950 34.62 16.16 26.88
C ARG A 950 35.39 14.86 27.03
N THR A 951 34.72 13.76 26.72
CA THR A 951 35.34 12.43 26.60
C THR A 951 35.12 11.92 25.19
N ASP A 952 36.08 11.13 24.71
CA ASP A 952 35.93 10.42 23.45
C ASP A 952 35.35 9.03 23.71
N VAL A 953 34.45 8.59 22.83
CA VAL A 953 33.81 7.29 22.90
C VAL A 953 33.96 6.60 21.56
N LYS A 954 34.29 5.31 21.59
CA LYS A 954 34.40 4.47 20.40
C LYS A 954 33.42 3.31 20.48
N GLU A 955 32.59 3.19 19.46
CA GLU A 955 31.63 2.11 19.32
C GLU A 955 31.93 1.31 18.05
N LEU A 956 31.91 -0.02 18.16
CA LEU A 956 32.01 -0.94 17.04
C LEU A 956 30.83 -1.90 17.09
N LEU A 957 30.15 -2.04 15.97
CA LEU A 957 29.08 -3.01 15.74
C LEU A 957 29.44 -3.87 14.53
N ILE A 958 29.39 -5.18 14.68
CA ILE A 958 29.48 -6.14 13.59
C ILE A 958 28.26 -7.05 13.68
N ARG A 959 27.52 -7.19 12.58
CA ARG A 959 26.36 -8.08 12.47
C ARG A 959 26.55 -9.04 11.31
N LYS A 960 26.16 -10.29 11.51
CA LYS A 960 26.09 -11.33 10.49
C LYS A 960 24.76 -12.03 10.64
N TYR A 961 24.14 -12.41 9.54
CA TYR A 961 22.89 -13.16 9.58
C TYR A 961 22.79 -14.17 8.45
N LEU A 962 22.03 -15.23 8.69
CA LEU A 962 21.62 -16.24 7.73
C LEU A 962 20.17 -16.60 8.01
N PHE A 963 19.33 -16.46 7.00
CA PHE A 963 17.89 -16.69 7.05
C PHE A 963 17.49 -17.72 6.01
N TRP A 964 16.54 -18.59 6.37
CA TRP A 964 16.13 -19.70 5.52
C TRP A 964 14.63 -20.00 5.60
N THR A 965 13.97 -20.16 4.45
CA THR A 965 12.60 -20.63 4.30
C THR A 965 12.55 -22.01 3.61
N PRO A 966 12.90 -23.10 4.30
CA PRO A 966 12.98 -24.44 3.71
C PRO A 966 11.64 -24.97 3.17
N HIS A 967 10.54 -24.48 3.73
CA HIS A 967 9.20 -24.99 3.50
C HIS A 967 8.20 -23.82 3.62
N PRO A 968 7.03 -23.85 2.95
CA PRO A 968 6.00 -22.80 3.08
C PRO A 968 5.56 -22.46 4.51
N TRP A 969 5.77 -23.39 5.45
CA TRP A 969 5.34 -23.28 6.84
C TRP A 969 6.47 -22.98 7.83
N PHE A 970 7.73 -22.93 7.40
CA PHE A 970 8.86 -22.80 8.31
C PHE A 970 9.79 -21.68 7.88
N ALA A 971 10.21 -20.88 8.86
CA ALA A 971 11.28 -19.90 8.73
C ALA A 971 12.31 -20.11 9.85
N LEU A 972 13.58 -20.12 9.48
CA LEU A 972 14.72 -20.23 10.40
C LEU A 972 15.58 -18.99 10.31
N SER A 973 16.02 -18.49 11.45
CA SER A 973 16.96 -17.38 11.54
C SER A 973 18.14 -17.70 12.43
N ALA A 974 19.33 -17.28 12.01
CA ALA A 974 20.54 -17.32 12.81
C ALA A 974 21.29 -16.00 12.62
N GLU A 975 21.64 -15.34 13.72
CA GLU A 975 22.39 -14.09 13.68
C GLU A 975 23.58 -14.12 14.63
N HIS A 976 24.55 -13.25 14.37
CA HIS A 976 25.66 -12.96 15.27
C HIS A 976 25.85 -11.45 15.32
N GLN A 977 25.63 -10.87 16.50
CA GLN A 977 25.89 -9.47 16.78
C GLN A 977 27.07 -9.39 17.75
N TYR A 978 28.08 -8.63 17.35
CA TYR A 978 29.22 -8.27 18.17
C TYR A 978 29.24 -6.76 18.38
N GLU A 979 29.23 -6.36 19.64
CA GLU A 979 29.28 -4.95 20.03
C GLU A 979 30.47 -4.71 20.95
N ARG A 980 31.09 -3.56 20.78
CA ARG A 980 32.17 -3.10 21.64
C ARG A 980 32.07 -1.61 21.87
N PHE A 981 31.89 -1.23 23.13
CA PHE A 981 31.85 0.12 23.63
C PHE A 981 33.12 0.40 24.44
N ARG A 982 33.74 1.56 24.20
CA ARG A 982 34.87 2.06 24.98
C ARG A 982 34.62 3.53 25.30
N ASP A 983 34.48 3.82 26.59
CA ASP A 983 34.40 5.16 27.15
C ASP A 983 35.61 5.38 28.06
N PHE A 984 36.52 6.26 27.64
CA PHE A 984 37.79 6.47 28.34
C PHE A 984 37.64 7.14 29.72
N LYS A 985 36.44 7.60 30.11
CA LYS A 985 36.18 8.28 31.38
C LYS A 985 34.96 7.76 32.16
N GLY A 986 34.20 6.80 31.60
CA GLY A 986 33.03 6.23 32.25
C GLY A 986 31.93 7.25 32.53
N ALA A 987 31.78 8.22 31.61
CA ALA A 987 30.93 9.39 31.76
C ALA A 987 29.69 9.36 30.86
N THR A 988 29.51 8.29 30.09
CA THR A 988 28.34 8.03 29.27
C THR A 988 27.22 7.33 30.04
N PRO A 989 25.95 7.46 29.61
CA PRO A 989 24.81 6.81 30.26
C PRO A 989 24.93 5.28 30.39
N LEU A 990 25.73 4.64 29.52
CA LEU A 990 25.85 3.17 29.42
C LEU A 990 26.52 2.47 30.62
N GLY A 991 26.98 3.21 31.64
CA GLY A 991 27.35 2.66 32.94
C GLY A 991 28.65 1.83 32.97
N GLY A 992 29.56 1.99 31.99
CA GLY A 992 30.84 1.26 31.94
C GLY A 992 31.92 1.94 31.11
N THR A 993 33.19 1.73 31.47
CA THR A 993 34.37 2.22 30.72
C THR A 993 34.68 1.34 29.50
N PHE A 994 34.33 0.06 29.57
CA PHE A 994 34.48 -0.91 28.50
C PHE A 994 33.39 -1.97 28.58
N VAL A 995 32.68 -2.20 27.49
CA VAL A 995 31.69 -3.30 27.37
C VAL A 995 31.89 -3.98 26.02
N ALA A 996 32.01 -5.30 26.03
CA ALA A 996 32.05 -6.12 24.83
C ALA A 996 31.01 -7.24 24.95
N GLN A 997 30.24 -7.44 23.88
CA GLN A 997 29.11 -8.36 23.87
C GLN A 997 29.07 -9.16 22.58
N HIS A 998 28.84 -10.47 22.72
CA HIS A 998 28.38 -11.34 21.66
C HIS A 998 26.93 -11.73 21.95
N ARG A 999 26.06 -11.59 20.94
CA ARG A 999 24.67 -12.04 20.97
C ARG A 999 24.42 -12.93 19.75
N LEU A 1000 24.01 -14.17 19.99
CA LEU A 1000 23.73 -15.15 18.93
C LEU A 1000 22.29 -15.67 19.07
N PRO A 1001 21.30 -14.99 18.45
CA PRO A 1001 19.93 -15.48 18.41
C PRO A 1001 19.74 -16.51 17.29
N PHE A 1002 19.02 -17.58 17.64
CA PHE A 1002 18.53 -18.62 16.74
C PHE A 1002 17.00 -18.67 16.84
N GLY A 1003 16.31 -18.45 15.72
CA GLY A 1003 14.87 -18.44 15.64
C GLY A 1003 14.34 -19.60 14.79
N LEU A 1004 13.23 -20.17 15.24
CA LEU A 1004 12.37 -21.07 14.48
C LEU A 1004 10.95 -20.53 14.54
N ARG A 1005 10.34 -20.28 13.38
CA ARG A 1005 8.92 -19.92 13.25
C ARG A 1005 8.18 -20.94 12.40
N PHE A 1006 6.99 -21.28 12.85
CA PHE A 1006 6.04 -22.16 12.19
C PHE A 1006 4.75 -21.38 11.86
N PHE A 1007 4.21 -21.59 10.66
CA PHE A 1007 2.98 -20.97 10.17
C PHE A 1007 2.09 -22.02 9.50
N HIS A 1008 0.80 -22.07 9.85
CA HIS A 1008 -0.17 -22.94 9.21
C HIS A 1008 -1.35 -22.15 8.65
N PRO A 1009 -1.90 -22.49 7.47
CA PRO A 1009 -3.06 -21.80 6.88
C PRO A 1009 -4.32 -21.77 7.75
N SER A 1010 -4.41 -22.61 8.79
CA SER A 1010 -5.49 -22.54 9.79
C SER A 1010 -5.43 -21.30 10.69
N GLY A 1011 -4.39 -20.47 10.58
CA GLY A 1011 -4.15 -19.30 11.44
C GLY A 1011 -3.28 -19.58 12.65
N VAL A 1012 -2.89 -20.85 12.91
CA VAL A 1012 -1.97 -21.20 13.99
C VAL A 1012 -0.53 -20.90 13.57
N SER A 1013 0.23 -20.26 14.47
CA SER A 1013 1.67 -20.07 14.34
C SER A 1013 2.36 -20.31 15.68
N ALA A 1014 3.64 -20.67 15.61
CA ALA A 1014 4.48 -20.83 16.80
C ALA A 1014 5.86 -20.24 16.54
N ALA A 1015 6.48 -19.69 17.57
CA ALA A 1015 7.83 -19.15 17.52
C ALA A 1015 8.63 -19.66 18.71
N LEU A 1016 9.88 -20.05 18.44
CA LEU A 1016 10.89 -20.40 19.44
C LEU A 1016 12.15 -19.60 19.11
N LYS A 1017 12.69 -18.88 20.08
CA LYS A 1017 13.93 -18.11 19.93
C LYS A 1017 14.88 -18.43 21.09
N ALA A 1018 16.01 -19.05 20.78
CA ALA A 1018 17.09 -19.26 21.72
C ALA A 1018 18.19 -18.23 21.47
N THR A 1019 18.58 -17.45 22.47
CA THR A 1019 19.62 -16.43 22.33
C THR A 1019 20.76 -16.72 23.30
N TYR A 1020 21.97 -16.91 22.76
CA TYR A 1020 23.19 -16.93 23.56
C TYR A 1020 23.71 -15.52 23.74
N PHE A 1021 24.10 -15.19 24.97
CA PHE A 1021 24.79 -13.96 25.34
C PHE A 1021 26.15 -14.30 25.92
N ASN A 1022 27.16 -13.52 25.57
CA ASN A 1022 28.45 -13.46 26.25
C ASN A 1022 28.81 -11.98 26.39
N GLN A 1023 28.75 -11.45 27.61
CA GLN A 1023 29.03 -10.05 27.90
C GLN A 1023 30.19 -9.96 28.89
N ARG A 1024 31.15 -9.08 28.61
CA ARG A 1024 32.27 -8.78 29.50
C ARG A 1024 32.60 -7.30 29.47
N GLY A 1025 33.07 -6.77 30.58
CA GLY A 1025 33.34 -5.35 30.66
C GLY A 1025 33.83 -4.90 32.02
N GLU A 1026 33.94 -3.59 32.16
CA GLU A 1026 34.11 -2.86 33.40
C GLU A 1026 32.83 -2.05 33.63
N PHE A 1027 32.07 -2.46 34.63
CA PHE A 1027 30.74 -1.94 34.93
C PHE A 1027 30.78 -1.13 36.22
N PHE A 1028 29.94 -0.11 36.29
CA PHE A 1028 29.72 0.65 37.52
C PHE A 1028 29.20 -0.26 38.65
N TYR A 1029 29.60 0.02 39.89
CA TYR A 1029 29.08 -0.66 41.07
C TYR A 1029 29.05 0.26 42.30
N GLY A 1030 27.85 0.51 42.82
CA GLY A 1030 27.60 1.16 44.10
C GLY A 1030 27.80 2.69 44.14
N PRO A 1031 27.38 3.35 45.24
CA PRO A 1031 27.30 4.82 45.35
C PRO A 1031 28.65 5.54 45.40
N ALA A 1032 29.76 4.83 45.60
CA ALA A 1032 31.11 5.39 45.68
C ALA A 1032 31.82 5.56 44.32
N GLY A 1033 31.16 5.21 43.21
CA GLY A 1033 31.67 5.48 41.86
C GLY A 1033 32.78 4.54 41.37
N ALA A 1034 32.81 3.28 41.85
CA ALA A 1034 33.85 2.33 41.48
C ALA A 1034 33.45 1.46 40.27
N PHE A 1035 34.34 1.34 39.28
CA PHE A 1035 34.19 0.35 38.20
C PHE A 1035 34.74 -1.00 38.63
N ARG A 1036 34.00 -2.07 38.33
CA ARG A 1036 34.40 -3.46 38.58
C ARG A 1036 34.33 -4.26 37.29
N SER A 1037 35.36 -5.07 37.04
CA SER A 1037 35.32 -6.01 35.93
C SER A 1037 34.23 -7.07 36.16
N GLY A 1038 33.51 -7.41 35.11
CA GLY A 1038 32.47 -8.44 35.12
C GLY A 1038 32.46 -9.20 33.79
N SER A 1039 32.08 -10.47 33.86
CA SER A 1039 31.77 -11.27 32.67
C SER A 1039 30.72 -12.30 33.00
N ASP A 1040 29.81 -12.55 32.07
CA ASP A 1040 28.84 -13.64 32.16
C ASP A 1040 28.49 -14.16 30.77
N ASP A 1041 28.04 -15.42 30.72
CA ASP A 1041 27.53 -16.04 29.51
C ASP A 1041 26.37 -16.99 29.80
N PHE A 1042 25.32 -16.86 29.00
CA PHE A 1042 24.05 -17.51 29.29
C PHE A 1042 23.18 -17.68 28.04
N PHE A 1043 22.21 -18.57 28.16
CA PHE A 1043 21.15 -18.78 27.16
C PHE A 1043 19.80 -18.35 27.72
N VAL A 1044 19.05 -17.60 26.91
CA VAL A 1044 17.64 -17.29 27.17
C VAL A 1044 16.82 -17.90 26.05
N VAL A 1045 15.71 -18.56 26.41
CA VAL A 1045 14.77 -19.14 25.45
C VAL A 1045 13.42 -18.48 25.60
N ASP A 1046 12.92 -17.95 24.50
CA ASP A 1046 11.59 -17.36 24.39
C ASP A 1046 10.71 -18.25 23.52
N ALA A 1047 9.45 -18.42 23.88
CA ALA A 1047 8.48 -19.17 23.10
C ALA A 1047 7.14 -18.43 23.03
N ALA A 1048 6.44 -18.58 21.90
CA ALA A 1048 5.10 -18.05 21.73
C ALA A 1048 4.27 -18.94 20.79
N ILE A 1049 2.98 -19.05 21.06
CA ILE A 1049 1.98 -19.61 20.16
C ILE A 1049 0.99 -18.51 19.86
N ASN A 1050 0.69 -18.29 18.58
CA ASN A 1050 -0.31 -17.33 18.14
C ASN A 1050 -1.40 -18.01 17.32
N TYR A 1051 -2.62 -17.53 17.48
CA TYR A 1051 -3.76 -17.92 16.66
C TYR A 1051 -4.37 -16.68 16.04
N ARG A 1052 -4.40 -16.65 14.71
CA ARG A 1052 -5.10 -15.63 13.93
C ARG A 1052 -6.58 -15.94 13.88
N LEU A 1053 -7.39 -15.00 14.34
CA LEU A 1053 -8.83 -15.14 14.33
C LEU A 1053 -9.37 -15.18 12.89
N PRO A 1054 -10.41 -15.98 12.61
CA PRO A 1054 -11.08 -15.98 11.31
C PRO A 1054 -11.52 -14.57 10.89
N ASN A 1055 -11.72 -14.36 9.59
CA ASN A 1055 -12.21 -13.08 9.06
C ASN A 1055 -11.32 -11.88 9.43
N ARG A 1056 -10.04 -12.11 9.72
CA ARG A 1056 -9.04 -11.06 9.98
C ARG A 1056 -9.43 -10.14 11.15
N TYR A 1057 -10.07 -10.70 12.20
CA TYR A 1057 -10.49 -9.93 13.37
C TYR A 1057 -9.38 -9.66 14.39
N GLY A 1058 -8.22 -10.30 14.25
CA GLY A 1058 -7.05 -10.07 15.11
C GLY A 1058 -6.38 -11.37 15.54
N PHE A 1059 -5.75 -11.35 16.72
CA PHE A 1059 -4.88 -12.43 17.20
C PHE A 1059 -5.04 -12.70 18.68
N ILE A 1060 -4.78 -13.95 19.05
CA ILE A 1060 -4.53 -14.36 20.42
C ILE A 1060 -3.12 -14.93 20.49
N THR A 1061 -2.35 -14.52 21.49
CA THR A 1061 -0.98 -14.97 21.72
C THR A 1061 -0.83 -15.43 23.15
N VAL A 1062 -0.18 -16.58 23.33
CA VAL A 1062 0.32 -17.04 24.62
C VAL A 1062 1.82 -17.21 24.48
N GLY A 1063 2.57 -16.55 25.35
CA GLY A 1063 4.03 -16.55 25.28
C GLY A 1063 4.70 -16.62 26.64
N ALA A 1064 5.97 -16.98 26.59
CA ALA A 1064 6.86 -16.99 27.74
C ALA A 1064 8.22 -16.42 27.31
N LYS A 1065 8.70 -15.45 28.07
CA LYS A 1065 10.08 -14.93 27.99
C LYS A 1065 10.92 -15.58 29.07
N ASN A 1066 12.19 -15.82 28.78
CA ASN A 1066 13.09 -16.57 29.68
C ASN A 1066 12.41 -17.84 30.22
N LEU A 1067 11.91 -18.68 29.30
CA LEU A 1067 11.04 -19.83 29.55
C LEU A 1067 11.57 -20.77 30.65
N PHE A 1068 12.89 -20.90 30.76
CA PHE A 1068 13.57 -21.78 31.72
C PHE A 1068 14.04 -21.07 33.00
N ASP A 1069 13.59 -19.83 33.24
CA ASP A 1069 13.92 -18.98 34.40
C ASP A 1069 15.43 -18.95 34.71
N LYS A 1070 16.24 -18.72 33.68
CA LYS A 1070 17.69 -18.63 33.85
C LYS A 1070 18.05 -17.30 34.48
N LYS A 1071 18.77 -17.35 35.61
CA LYS A 1071 19.37 -16.18 36.24
C LYS A 1071 20.73 -15.89 35.61
N PHE A 1072 21.03 -14.62 35.41
CA PHE A 1072 22.27 -14.15 34.77
C PHE A 1072 22.59 -12.72 35.21
N LYS A 1073 23.83 -12.29 34.93
CA LYS A 1073 24.33 -10.92 35.08
C LYS A 1073 24.41 -10.29 33.70
N TYR A 1074 23.79 -9.13 33.53
CA TYR A 1074 23.72 -8.47 32.22
C TYR A 1074 23.52 -6.96 32.40
N GLN A 1075 24.33 -6.17 31.72
CA GLN A 1075 24.12 -4.73 31.56
C GLN A 1075 23.35 -4.49 30.28
N GLU A 1076 22.18 -3.86 30.38
CA GLU A 1076 21.47 -3.44 29.17
C GLU A 1076 22.19 -2.27 28.50
N THR A 1077 22.28 -2.34 27.18
CA THR A 1077 22.90 -1.35 26.30
C THR A 1077 21.88 -0.36 25.73
N ASP A 1078 20.59 -0.69 25.82
CA ASP A 1078 19.46 0.22 25.57
C ASP A 1078 18.71 0.51 26.88
N LEU A 1079 19.06 1.62 27.53
CA LEU A 1079 18.47 2.03 28.79
C LEU A 1079 16.99 2.39 28.67
N ASN A 1080 16.54 2.75 27.46
CA ASN A 1080 15.17 3.22 27.22
C ASN A 1080 14.20 2.08 26.87
N ASN A 1081 14.71 0.90 26.51
CA ASN A 1081 13.91 -0.24 26.09
C ASN A 1081 14.63 -1.59 26.33
N PRO A 1082 14.55 -2.16 27.55
CA PRO A 1082 15.28 -3.37 27.89
C PRO A 1082 14.85 -4.58 27.06
N THR A 1083 15.83 -5.25 26.46
CA THR A 1083 15.61 -6.28 25.44
C THR A 1083 15.63 -7.71 25.98
N VAL A 1084 16.05 -7.89 27.23
CA VAL A 1084 16.16 -9.19 27.91
C VAL A 1084 15.39 -9.14 29.21
N GLN A 1085 14.56 -10.16 29.45
CA GLN A 1085 13.79 -10.32 30.68
C GLN A 1085 14.61 -11.14 31.70
N PRO A 1086 14.96 -10.58 32.87
CA PRO A 1086 15.79 -11.25 33.87
C PRO A 1086 15.15 -12.49 34.49
N ASP A 1087 13.82 -12.44 34.66
CA ASP A 1087 13.03 -13.52 35.25
C ASP A 1087 12.12 -14.15 34.20
N ARG A 1088 11.68 -15.39 34.44
CA ARG A 1088 10.62 -15.96 33.61
C ARG A 1088 9.39 -15.07 33.68
N THR A 1089 8.79 -14.82 32.52
CA THR A 1089 7.50 -14.13 32.46
C THR A 1089 6.60 -14.77 31.43
N VAL A 1090 5.51 -15.35 31.91
CA VAL A 1090 4.41 -15.88 31.09
C VAL A 1090 3.36 -14.78 30.89
N PHE A 1091 2.88 -14.65 29.65
CA PHE A 1091 1.88 -13.65 29.29
C PHE A 1091 0.86 -14.19 28.28
N GLY A 1092 -0.35 -13.66 28.37
CA GLY A 1092 -1.39 -13.75 27.35
C GLY A 1092 -1.64 -12.37 26.73
N ARG A 1093 -1.87 -12.35 25.42
CA ARG A 1093 -2.20 -11.14 24.67
C ARG A 1093 -3.38 -11.40 23.76
N ILE A 1094 -4.26 -10.42 23.68
CA ILE A 1094 -5.34 -10.37 22.69
C ILE A 1094 -5.26 -9.05 21.93
N THR A 1095 -5.37 -9.13 20.61
CA THR A 1095 -5.58 -7.96 19.79
C THR A 1095 -6.80 -8.16 18.91
N LEU A 1096 -7.64 -7.13 18.84
CA LEU A 1096 -8.83 -7.08 18.01
C LEU A 1096 -8.75 -5.88 17.06
N ALA A 1097 -9.14 -6.10 15.80
CA ALA A 1097 -9.45 -5.06 14.83
C ALA A 1097 -10.85 -5.29 14.28
N LEU A 1098 -11.73 -4.33 14.55
CA LEU A 1098 -13.13 -4.37 14.20
C LEU A 1098 -13.44 -3.25 13.20
N PRO A 1099 -14.16 -3.57 12.11
CA PRO A 1099 -14.61 -2.59 11.12
C PRO A 1099 -15.83 -1.78 11.60
#